data_AF-T1IKI1-F1
#
_entry.id   AF-T1IKI1-F1
#
_cell.length_a   1.000
_cell.length_b   1.000
_cell.length_c   1.000
_cell.angle_alpha   90.00
_cell.angle_beta   90.00
_cell.angle_gamma   90.00
#
_symmetry.space_group_name_H-M   'P 1'
#
loop_
_entity.id
_entity.type
_entity.pdbx_description
1 polymer ?
#
loop_
_entity_poly.entity_id
_entity_poly.type
_entity_poly.pdbx_seq_one_letter_code
_entity_poly.pdbx_strand_id
1 'polypeptide(L)'
;SFQRRQDLRNTWTKPLSLSNNTSVVFLTGRSKSESVHAQVVIEANKTKDLIVMNFDESYKNLSVKTLLMLRWVKDHCPNAKFILKADDDMFINIYNLLNFINGEQPNNSAIYGKFAHNWPPIRNSDSKWMVTLKEYDKPTYPDFVTGPSYLVGTKDIGQLLAICVRLPYLFLEDVFVTGICAEKSKIPRKHHSGFINMSLPKGRCSILQIISVHRIYGRTSIVFFTGLSNNESINSQVIFEANKTKDLIVVNFDESYRNLSVKTILMLRWVKDHCPNAKFILKADDDIFINIYNLLDFINSKVSDNSAIYGHLGHKWPVIRNNDSKWKVTIGEYNKPLYPDFVTGPSYLFGTKHIRQLLAVCVRLPYLFLEDVFVTGVCAEKSGIPRIRLSGFVNRPLPEGSCSILQIISRSNNESVNSQVTVEANKTKDLIIVNFDESYRNLSVKTLLMLRWVKDHCPNAKFILKADDDMFINIYNLLNFINGEQPNNSAIYGKFAHNWPPIRNSDSKWMVTLKEYDKPTYPDFVTGPSYLVGTKDIGQLLAICVRLPYLFLEDVFVTGICAEKSKTPRKHHSGFVNMPLPKGRCSILQIISVHEVDGKQDLRNTWTKPLSLSNNTSVVFLTGRSKSESVHAQVVIKANKTKDLIVMNFDESYKNLSVKTLLMLRWVKDHCPNAKFILKADDDMFINIYNLLDFINREESNNSAIYGKLGHNWAPIRNSNSKWMVTLDEYDKPVYPDYITGPSYLFGTKDIGQLLAVCVRLPYLCLCDRNMCRKKNTWTKPLSLSNNTSVVFLTGRSKSESVHAQVIIEANKTKDLIVMNFDESYKNLSVKTLLMLRWVKDHCPNAKFLLKADDDMFINIYNLLDFINSEQPNNSAIYGKFAHNWPPIRNSDSKWMVTLQEYDKPTYPDFVAGPSYLFGTKHIGQLLAVCIRLPYLYLEDVFVTGICAEESRIARKHHSGFVNMPLPTGRCSILQIISVHRVYGRSMKNLSDLRNTWSKPLSLSDNTSVVFLTGQSKENLVNDEVFFEANGTRDMVIVDFDESYRNLSLKTLLMLRWVKDYCSNAEFILKVDDDVFINVYNLMEFINREEFNNSAIYGNLGHKWPPIRNNDSKWMATMEEYDKPFYPDFVTGPAYLVGTKIIAQLLSVCVKLPYLFLEDVFVTGICAEKRKIPRLHHSGFSNMPLPIDRCKPLQMISFHTVLGLVLQNLWESLSDSSLYKFCKIEKPHYYYSI
;
A
#
# COMPACT_ATOMS: atom_id res chain seq x y z
N SER A 1 -30.65 14.11 28.42
CA SER A 1 -29.21 13.81 28.59
C SER A 1 -28.49 14.08 27.28
N PHE A 2 -27.87 15.26 27.12
CA PHE A 2 -27.21 15.65 25.86
C PHE A 2 -25.95 14.80 25.59
N GLN A 3 -25.09 14.65 26.61
CA GLN A 3 -23.83 13.91 26.47
C GLN A 3 -24.07 12.44 26.12
N ARG A 4 -25.04 11.76 26.76
CA ARG A 4 -25.35 10.35 26.43
C ARG A 4 -25.76 10.18 24.97
N ARG A 5 -26.64 11.04 24.44
CA ARG A 5 -27.00 10.98 23.01
C ARG A 5 -25.79 11.19 22.11
N GLN A 6 -24.91 12.12 22.46
CA GLN A 6 -23.68 12.35 21.71
C GLN A 6 -22.72 11.14 21.76
N ASP A 7 -22.58 10.51 22.93
CA ASP A 7 -21.77 9.30 23.10
C ASP A 7 -22.35 8.14 22.30
N LEU A 8 -23.67 7.97 22.31
CA LEU A 8 -24.36 6.97 21.50
C LEU A 8 -24.14 7.19 20.01
N ARG A 9 -24.28 8.44 19.52
CA ARG A 9 -23.96 8.84 18.12
C ARG A 9 -22.52 8.53 17.75
N ASN A 10 -21.60 8.63 18.71
CA ASN A 10 -20.18 8.37 18.50
C ASN A 10 -19.78 6.90 18.69
N THR A 11 -20.68 6.03 19.15
CA THR A 11 -20.40 4.63 19.49
C THR A 11 -21.29 3.66 18.70
N TRP A 12 -22.16 2.89 19.37
CA TRP A 12 -22.85 1.75 18.75
C TRP A 12 -23.99 2.14 17.82
N THR A 13 -24.52 3.36 17.89
CA THR A 13 -25.56 3.82 16.95
C THR A 13 -24.97 4.25 15.61
N LYS A 14 -23.69 4.66 15.60
CA LYS A 14 -23.00 5.18 14.43
C LYS A 14 -23.08 4.25 13.21
N PRO A 15 -22.76 2.95 13.33
CA PRO A 15 -22.87 2.04 12.18
C PRO A 15 -24.30 1.84 11.67
N LEU A 16 -25.32 2.00 12.54
CA LEU A 16 -26.74 1.88 12.16
C LEU A 16 -27.26 3.13 11.46
N SER A 17 -26.86 4.33 11.90
CA SER A 17 -27.31 5.60 11.31
C SER A 17 -26.84 5.82 9.87
N LEU A 18 -25.94 4.96 9.41
CA LEU A 18 -25.25 5.11 8.16
C LEU A 18 -25.56 4.00 7.15
N SER A 19 -26.35 3.00 7.55
CA SER A 19 -26.86 2.00 6.61
C SER A 19 -28.17 2.50 5.99
N ASN A 20 -28.31 2.38 4.67
CA ASN A 20 -29.56 2.75 3.97
C ASN A 20 -30.79 1.91 4.39
N ASN A 21 -30.59 0.81 5.12
CA ASN A 21 -31.66 -0.11 5.55
C ASN A 21 -31.99 0.02 7.06
N THR A 22 -31.33 0.90 7.80
CA THR A 22 -31.60 1.13 9.23
C THR A 22 -31.64 2.61 9.54
N SER A 23 -32.41 2.99 10.55
CA SER A 23 -32.46 4.38 11.01
C SER A 23 -32.44 4.40 12.53
N VAL A 24 -31.69 5.33 13.11
CA VAL A 24 -31.63 5.56 14.55
C VAL A 24 -32.33 6.86 14.86
N VAL A 25 -33.24 6.82 15.83
CA VAL A 25 -34.01 7.99 16.24
C VAL A 25 -34.04 8.05 17.76
N PHE A 26 -33.69 9.21 18.31
CA PHE A 26 -33.84 9.51 19.73
C PHE A 26 -35.23 10.11 19.98
N LEU A 27 -35.83 9.73 21.10
CA LEU A 27 -37.19 10.13 21.45
C LEU A 27 -37.16 10.88 22.78
N THR A 28 -37.81 12.05 22.84
CA THR A 28 -37.93 12.83 24.08
C THR A 28 -39.28 13.55 24.15
N GLY A 29 -39.81 13.71 25.34
CA GLY A 29 -40.94 14.61 25.62
C GLY A 29 -40.48 16.05 25.91
N ARG A 30 -41.43 16.90 26.29
CA ARG A 30 -41.19 18.24 26.83
C ARG A 30 -40.54 18.17 28.20
N SER A 31 -39.49 18.95 28.39
CA SER A 31 -38.85 19.12 29.70
C SER A 31 -39.63 20.16 30.51
N LYS A 32 -39.82 19.92 31.81
CA LYS A 32 -40.40 20.92 32.73
C LYS A 32 -39.57 22.20 32.84
N SER A 33 -38.27 22.10 32.59
CA SER A 33 -37.38 23.25 32.48
C SER A 33 -37.42 23.78 31.04
N GLU A 34 -37.90 25.01 30.88
CA GLU A 34 -37.96 25.71 29.59
C GLU A 34 -36.57 25.90 28.96
N SER A 35 -35.56 26.19 29.78
CA SER A 35 -34.17 26.34 29.29
C SER A 35 -33.63 25.04 28.70
N VAL A 36 -33.86 23.91 29.36
CA VAL A 36 -33.49 22.59 28.85
C VAL A 36 -34.33 22.24 27.62
N HIS A 37 -35.62 22.60 27.60
CA HIS A 37 -36.48 22.36 26.45
C HIS A 37 -36.03 23.12 25.20
N ALA A 38 -35.65 24.40 25.35
CA ALA A 38 -35.09 25.20 24.26
C ALA A 38 -33.81 24.57 23.70
N GLN A 39 -32.90 24.10 24.57
CA GLN A 39 -31.68 23.41 24.14
C GLN A 39 -31.98 22.08 23.42
N VAL A 40 -33.02 21.35 23.82
CA VAL A 40 -33.47 20.13 23.14
C VAL A 40 -34.00 20.45 21.74
N VAL A 41 -34.76 21.54 21.57
CA VAL A 41 -35.24 21.99 20.25
C VAL A 41 -34.06 22.40 19.35
N ILE A 42 -33.06 23.10 19.89
CA ILE A 42 -31.82 23.43 19.17
C ILE A 42 -31.09 22.16 18.73
N GLU A 43 -30.93 21.17 19.63
CA GLU A 43 -30.31 19.89 19.28
C GLU A 43 -31.10 19.17 18.18
N ALA A 44 -32.42 19.11 18.28
CA ALA A 44 -33.27 18.45 17.29
C ALA A 44 -33.13 19.09 15.91
N ASN A 45 -33.09 20.43 15.85
CA ASN A 45 -32.89 21.16 14.60
C ASN A 45 -31.51 20.90 13.99
N LYS A 46 -30.48 20.72 14.82
CA LYS A 46 -29.10 20.49 14.39
C LYS A 46 -28.85 19.04 13.94
N THR A 47 -29.36 18.07 14.68
CA THR A 47 -28.98 16.65 14.54
C THR A 47 -29.91 15.86 13.63
N LYS A 48 -31.16 16.31 13.45
CA LYS A 48 -32.20 15.68 12.61
C LYS A 48 -32.52 14.21 12.97
N ASP A 49 -32.03 13.72 14.11
CA ASP A 49 -32.23 12.36 14.62
C ASP A 49 -33.03 12.33 15.94
N LEU A 50 -33.56 13.47 16.38
CA LEU A 50 -34.27 13.63 17.66
C LEU A 50 -35.73 14.05 17.43
N ILE A 51 -36.66 13.21 17.84
CA ILE A 51 -38.10 13.50 17.84
C ILE A 51 -38.49 14.03 19.21
N VAL A 52 -38.99 15.27 19.22
CA VAL A 52 -39.57 15.91 20.39
C VAL A 52 -41.09 15.75 20.33
N MET A 53 -41.64 14.89 21.19
CA MET A 53 -43.06 14.57 21.23
C MET A 53 -43.80 15.45 22.22
N ASN A 54 -45.09 15.68 21.95
CA ASN A 54 -45.96 16.52 22.78
C ASN A 54 -46.50 15.76 24.01
N PHE A 55 -45.63 15.45 24.97
CA PHE A 55 -45.98 14.95 26.29
C PHE A 55 -44.92 15.38 27.31
N ASP A 56 -45.26 15.44 28.60
CA ASP A 56 -44.29 15.78 29.64
C ASP A 56 -43.35 14.61 29.92
N GLU A 57 -42.04 14.83 29.77
CA GLU A 57 -41.03 13.81 29.98
C GLU A 57 -40.93 13.47 31.48
N SER A 58 -41.32 12.24 31.83
CA SER A 58 -41.21 11.70 33.18
C SER A 58 -41.21 10.17 33.15
N TYR A 59 -40.65 9.54 34.19
CA TYR A 59 -40.66 8.08 34.31
C TYR A 59 -42.08 7.50 34.33
N LYS A 60 -43.05 8.24 34.90
CA LYS A 60 -44.46 7.85 34.95
C LYS A 60 -45.17 7.93 33.60
N ASN A 61 -44.54 8.52 32.57
CA ASN A 61 -45.08 8.66 31.22
C ASN A 61 -44.36 7.78 30.18
N LEU A 62 -43.53 6.82 30.60
CA LEU A 62 -42.79 5.94 29.66
C LEU A 62 -43.71 5.15 28.73
N SER A 63 -44.84 4.64 29.22
CA SER A 63 -45.82 3.95 28.37
C SER A 63 -46.38 4.87 27.29
N VAL A 64 -46.67 6.14 27.60
CA VAL A 64 -47.09 7.14 26.61
C VAL A 64 -45.99 7.34 25.55
N LYS A 65 -44.74 7.46 25.99
CA LYS A 65 -43.58 7.62 25.11
C LYS A 65 -43.44 6.44 24.13
N THR A 66 -43.57 5.21 24.60
CA THR A 66 -43.53 4.01 23.74
C THR A 66 -44.71 3.95 22.78
N LEU A 67 -45.93 4.31 23.20
CA LEU A 67 -47.09 4.34 22.29
C LEU A 67 -46.91 5.37 21.18
N LEU A 68 -46.39 6.56 21.50
CA LEU A 68 -46.08 7.58 20.51
C LEU A 68 -44.94 7.14 19.57
N MET A 69 -43.93 6.43 20.08
CA MET A 69 -42.88 5.81 19.26
C MET A 69 -43.49 4.79 18.27
N LEU A 70 -44.30 3.85 18.75
CA LEU A 70 -44.93 2.83 17.91
C LEU A 70 -45.85 3.45 16.85
N ARG A 71 -46.62 4.49 17.23
CA ARG A 71 -47.44 5.25 16.28
C ARG A 71 -46.58 5.96 15.23
N TRP A 72 -45.52 6.62 15.66
CA TRP A 72 -44.61 7.31 14.74
C TRP A 72 -44.00 6.33 13.73
N VAL A 73 -43.54 5.15 14.19
CA VAL A 73 -42.99 4.12 13.29
C VAL A 73 -44.04 3.58 12.33
N LYS A 74 -45.27 3.33 12.79
CA LYS A 74 -46.37 2.92 11.92
C LYS A 74 -46.63 3.94 10.80
N ASP A 75 -46.62 5.23 11.15
CA ASP A 75 -46.99 6.31 10.23
C ASP A 75 -45.83 6.73 9.30
N HIS A 76 -44.57 6.64 9.74
CA HIS A 76 -43.40 7.19 9.03
C HIS A 76 -42.38 6.13 8.56
N CYS A 77 -42.48 4.89 9.02
CA CYS A 77 -41.56 3.81 8.64
C CYS A 77 -42.31 2.53 8.24
N PRO A 78 -43.24 2.58 7.25
CA PRO A 78 -44.09 1.45 6.89
C PRO A 78 -43.32 0.24 6.34
N ASN A 79 -42.10 0.46 5.84
CA ASN A 79 -41.24 -0.59 5.28
C ASN A 79 -40.28 -1.22 6.31
N ALA A 80 -40.20 -0.68 7.54
CA ALA A 80 -39.35 -1.26 8.57
C ALA A 80 -39.89 -2.64 8.94
N LYS A 81 -39.02 -3.66 9.01
CA LYS A 81 -39.39 -5.02 9.46
C LYS A 81 -39.28 -5.18 10.98
N PHE A 82 -38.33 -4.50 11.60
CA PHE A 82 -38.12 -4.60 13.05
C PHE A 82 -37.82 -3.24 13.66
N ILE A 83 -38.18 -3.09 14.92
CA ILE A 83 -37.83 -1.94 15.76
C ILE A 83 -37.06 -2.46 16.96
N LEU A 84 -35.84 -1.97 17.17
CA LEU A 84 -35.16 -2.14 18.44
C LEU A 84 -35.45 -0.93 19.33
N LYS A 85 -36.16 -1.14 20.44
CA LYS A 85 -36.24 -0.14 21.51
C LYS A 85 -35.09 -0.41 22.47
N ALA A 86 -34.33 0.64 22.83
CA ALA A 86 -33.27 0.57 23.83
C ALA A 86 -33.20 1.86 24.65
N ASP A 87 -32.85 1.74 25.93
CA ASP A 87 -32.60 2.89 26.81
C ASP A 87 -31.25 3.57 26.50
N ASP A 88 -31.09 4.82 26.95
CA ASP A 88 -29.90 5.65 26.63
C ASP A 88 -28.63 5.25 27.40
N ASP A 89 -28.72 4.26 28.28
CA ASP A 89 -27.62 3.67 29.05
C ASP A 89 -27.35 2.20 28.66
N MET A 90 -27.85 1.78 27.49
CA MET A 90 -27.59 0.47 26.90
C MET A 90 -26.36 0.49 25.99
N PHE A 91 -25.69 -0.66 25.91
CA PHE A 91 -24.81 -1.01 24.80
C PHE A 91 -25.47 -2.08 23.94
N ILE A 92 -25.48 -1.87 22.63
CA ILE A 92 -26.00 -2.82 21.66
C ILE A 92 -24.84 -3.32 20.79
N ASN A 93 -24.65 -4.64 20.76
CA ASN A 93 -23.76 -5.28 19.82
C ASN A 93 -24.48 -5.41 18.47
N ILE A 94 -24.29 -4.42 17.62
CA ILE A 94 -24.93 -4.33 16.30
C ILE A 94 -24.70 -5.58 15.45
N TYR A 95 -23.50 -6.17 15.53
CA TYR A 95 -23.16 -7.36 14.77
C TYR A 95 -24.02 -8.57 15.18
N ASN A 96 -24.13 -8.83 16.48
CA ASN A 96 -24.97 -9.92 16.98
C ASN A 96 -26.46 -9.66 16.73
N LEU A 97 -26.91 -8.41 16.82
CA LEU A 97 -28.27 -8.01 16.47
C LEU A 97 -28.60 -8.29 15.00
N LEU A 98 -27.70 -7.89 14.09
CA LEU A 98 -27.90 -8.11 12.65
C LEU A 98 -27.77 -9.59 12.27
N ASN A 99 -26.91 -10.36 12.93
CA ASN A 99 -26.87 -11.81 12.76
C ASN A 99 -28.17 -12.47 13.21
N PHE A 100 -28.75 -12.01 14.31
CA PHE A 100 -30.07 -12.48 14.74
C PHE A 100 -31.12 -12.15 13.67
N ILE A 101 -31.22 -10.89 13.22
CA ILE A 101 -32.25 -10.46 12.25
C ILE A 101 -32.06 -11.09 10.86
N ASN A 102 -30.84 -11.11 10.33
CA ASN A 102 -30.56 -11.55 8.96
C ASN A 102 -30.21 -13.04 8.85
N GLY A 103 -29.53 -13.59 9.85
CA GLY A 103 -29.08 -14.99 9.86
C GLY A 103 -30.17 -15.93 10.37
N GLU A 104 -30.77 -15.63 11.52
CA GLU A 104 -31.80 -16.47 12.12
C GLU A 104 -33.21 -16.16 11.60
N GLN A 105 -33.41 -15.02 10.93
CA GLN A 105 -34.67 -14.58 10.31
C GLN A 105 -35.87 -14.70 11.28
N PRO A 106 -35.85 -13.96 12.41
CA PRO A 106 -36.92 -14.01 13.40
C PRO A 106 -38.28 -13.67 12.80
N ASN A 107 -39.34 -14.24 13.37
CA ASN A 107 -40.72 -13.92 12.99
C ASN A 107 -41.02 -12.42 13.21
N ASN A 108 -41.49 -11.74 12.16
CA ASN A 108 -41.91 -10.33 12.16
C ASN A 108 -43.26 -10.08 12.89
N SER A 109 -43.89 -11.13 13.41
CA SER A 109 -45.10 -11.06 14.23
C SER A 109 -44.81 -11.35 15.72
N ALA A 110 -43.63 -10.99 16.23
CA ALA A 110 -43.21 -11.33 17.60
C ALA A 110 -42.37 -10.23 18.27
N ILE A 111 -42.31 -10.28 19.61
CA ILE A 111 -41.45 -9.43 20.44
C ILE A 111 -40.34 -10.28 21.05
N TYR A 112 -39.08 -9.87 20.89
CA TYR A 112 -37.90 -10.59 21.38
C TYR A 112 -37.16 -9.78 22.43
N GLY A 113 -36.63 -10.47 23.45
CA GLY A 113 -35.66 -9.91 24.38
C GLY A 113 -35.49 -10.76 25.63
N LYS A 114 -35.18 -10.12 26.76
CA LYS A 114 -35.10 -10.84 28.04
C LYS A 114 -36.52 -11.08 28.57
N PHE A 115 -36.90 -12.35 28.61
CA PHE A 115 -38.23 -12.80 29.02
C PHE A 115 -38.36 -12.79 30.54
N ALA A 116 -39.48 -12.24 31.04
CA ALA A 116 -39.84 -12.20 32.44
C ALA A 116 -41.16 -12.98 32.64
N HIS A 117 -41.13 -13.99 33.50
CA HIS A 117 -42.24 -14.91 33.77
C HIS A 117 -42.64 -14.85 35.24
N ASN A 118 -43.95 -14.77 35.54
CA ASN A 118 -44.51 -14.72 36.90
C ASN A 118 -43.93 -13.61 37.81
N TRP A 119 -43.61 -12.45 37.25
CA TRP A 119 -43.11 -11.33 38.05
C TRP A 119 -44.26 -10.65 38.82
N PRO A 120 -44.15 -10.46 40.15
CA PRO A 120 -45.18 -9.81 40.94
C PRO A 120 -45.11 -8.28 40.85
N PRO A 121 -46.24 -7.57 40.94
CA PRO A 121 -46.27 -6.12 41.12
C PRO A 121 -45.63 -5.73 42.46
N ILE A 122 -44.68 -4.79 42.44
CA ILE A 122 -44.08 -4.26 43.67
C ILE A 122 -45.09 -3.31 44.33
N ARG A 123 -45.42 -3.57 45.60
CA ARG A 123 -46.41 -2.79 46.37
C ARG A 123 -45.78 -1.79 47.36
N ASN A 124 -44.46 -1.79 47.50
CA ASN A 124 -43.73 -0.87 48.38
C ASN A 124 -43.73 0.56 47.81
N SER A 125 -44.19 1.54 48.60
CA SER A 125 -44.25 2.96 48.24
C SER A 125 -42.91 3.60 47.92
N ASP A 126 -41.81 3.09 48.48
CA ASP A 126 -40.46 3.63 48.25
C ASP A 126 -39.85 3.15 46.93
N SER A 127 -40.49 2.17 46.28
CA SER A 127 -40.04 1.67 44.99
C SER A 127 -40.51 2.56 43.85
N LYS A 128 -39.58 2.97 42.97
CA LYS A 128 -39.95 3.62 41.69
C LYS A 128 -40.85 2.76 40.78
N TRP A 129 -40.94 1.45 41.05
CA TRP A 129 -41.78 0.49 40.36
C TRP A 129 -43.06 0.15 41.11
N MET A 130 -43.43 0.93 42.14
CA MET A 130 -44.66 0.72 42.90
C MET A 130 -45.89 0.77 41.99
N VAL A 131 -46.75 -0.25 42.11
CA VAL A 131 -48.07 -0.31 41.49
C VAL A 131 -49.11 -0.62 42.57
N THR A 132 -50.18 0.15 42.64
CA THR A 132 -51.27 -0.03 43.59
C THR A 132 -52.25 -1.12 43.15
N LEU A 133 -53.04 -1.67 44.08
CA LEU A 133 -54.09 -2.66 43.74
C LEU A 133 -55.15 -2.07 42.80
N LYS A 134 -55.39 -0.75 42.86
CA LYS A 134 -56.31 -0.05 41.96
C LYS A 134 -55.76 0.02 40.52
N GLU A 135 -54.45 0.15 40.35
CA GLU A 135 -53.80 0.18 39.04
C GLU A 135 -53.66 -1.22 38.42
N TYR A 136 -53.39 -2.23 39.23
CA TYR A 136 -53.31 -3.63 38.80
C TYR A 136 -53.59 -4.57 39.97
N ASP A 137 -54.68 -5.33 39.90
CA ASP A 137 -55.23 -6.14 40.99
C ASP A 137 -54.73 -7.59 41.03
N LYS A 138 -54.16 -8.09 39.93
CA LYS A 138 -53.66 -9.47 39.85
C LYS A 138 -52.35 -9.66 40.63
N PRO A 139 -52.08 -10.90 41.11
CA PRO A 139 -50.88 -11.21 41.89
C PRO A 139 -49.59 -11.21 41.06
N THR A 140 -49.68 -11.46 39.75
CA THR A 140 -48.54 -11.49 38.82
C THR A 140 -48.88 -10.77 37.51
N TYR A 141 -47.85 -10.22 36.87
CA TYR A 141 -47.96 -9.68 35.52
C TYR A 141 -47.99 -10.82 34.49
N PRO A 142 -48.62 -10.61 33.31
CA PRO A 142 -48.47 -11.51 32.18
C PRO A 142 -47.02 -11.54 31.71
N ASP A 143 -46.60 -12.62 31.04
CA ASP A 143 -45.22 -12.71 30.57
C ASP A 143 -44.88 -11.56 29.62
N PHE A 144 -43.80 -10.86 29.92
CA PHE A 144 -43.38 -9.66 29.20
C PHE A 144 -41.88 -9.73 28.87
N VAL A 145 -41.44 -8.86 27.98
CA VAL A 145 -40.03 -8.66 27.68
C VAL A 145 -39.58 -7.37 28.35
N THR A 146 -38.51 -7.44 29.12
CA THR A 146 -38.07 -6.33 29.98
C THR A 146 -37.66 -5.06 29.22
N GLY A 147 -37.87 -3.91 29.85
CA GLY A 147 -37.75 -2.58 29.24
C GLY A 147 -36.38 -2.07 28.78
N PRO A 148 -35.21 -2.47 29.33
CA PRO A 148 -33.94 -1.86 28.93
C PRO A 148 -33.65 -1.99 27.43
N SER A 149 -34.00 -3.13 26.83
CA SER A 149 -34.02 -3.28 25.38
C SER A 149 -34.87 -4.47 24.93
N TYR A 150 -35.60 -4.30 23.83
CA TYR A 150 -36.35 -5.36 23.18
C TYR A 150 -36.53 -5.08 21.68
N LEU A 151 -36.71 -6.14 20.89
CA LEU A 151 -36.93 -6.09 19.45
C LEU A 151 -38.40 -6.40 19.13
N VAL A 152 -39.07 -5.54 18.38
CA VAL A 152 -40.49 -5.69 17.99
C VAL A 152 -40.59 -5.89 16.49
N GLY A 153 -41.28 -6.93 16.04
CA GLY A 153 -41.70 -7.07 14.65
C GLY A 153 -42.83 -6.10 14.30
N THR A 154 -42.74 -5.46 13.14
CA THR A 154 -43.64 -4.35 12.77
C THR A 154 -45.00 -4.78 12.23
N LYS A 155 -45.14 -6.06 11.84
CA LYS A 155 -46.34 -6.56 11.14
C LYS A 155 -47.63 -6.34 11.94
N ASP A 156 -47.58 -6.47 13.26
CA ASP A 156 -48.76 -6.41 14.13
C ASP A 156 -48.81 -5.14 15.03
N ILE A 157 -47.98 -4.13 14.76
CA ILE A 157 -47.94 -2.89 15.56
C ILE A 157 -49.29 -2.15 15.55
N GLY A 158 -50.00 -2.16 14.42
CA GLY A 158 -51.32 -1.54 14.32
C GLY A 158 -52.34 -2.16 15.29
N GLN A 159 -52.33 -3.49 15.41
CA GLN A 159 -53.18 -4.22 16.35
C GLN A 159 -52.76 -3.95 17.80
N LEU A 160 -51.46 -3.98 18.07
CA LEU A 160 -50.91 -3.70 19.40
C LEU A 160 -51.29 -2.30 19.89
N LEU A 161 -51.14 -1.28 19.03
CA LEU A 161 -51.54 0.10 19.32
C LEU A 161 -53.04 0.23 19.60
N ALA A 162 -53.88 -0.40 18.79
CA ALA A 162 -55.33 -0.35 18.95
C ALA A 162 -55.81 -0.95 20.28
N ILE A 163 -55.10 -1.95 20.79
CA ILE A 163 -55.37 -2.55 22.10
C ILE A 163 -54.84 -1.67 23.24
N CYS A 164 -53.61 -1.17 23.14
CA CYS A 164 -53.03 -0.36 24.21
C CYS A 164 -53.83 0.91 24.51
N VAL A 165 -54.45 1.55 23.52
CA VAL A 165 -55.28 2.75 23.75
C VAL A 165 -56.65 2.45 24.39
N ARG A 166 -57.08 1.18 24.41
CA ARG A 166 -58.35 0.74 25.00
C ARG A 166 -58.21 0.17 26.41
N LEU A 167 -56.99 -0.19 26.81
CA LEU A 167 -56.72 -0.78 28.12
C LEU A 167 -56.42 0.29 29.17
N PRO A 168 -56.70 0.03 30.46
CA PRO A 168 -56.30 0.91 31.54
C PRO A 168 -54.79 1.17 31.53
N TYR A 169 -54.40 2.44 31.63
CA TYR A 169 -53.01 2.86 31.59
C TYR A 169 -52.20 2.28 32.76
N LEU A 170 -51.00 1.77 32.45
CA LEU A 170 -49.99 1.41 33.44
C LEU A 170 -48.65 2.02 33.03
N PHE A 171 -47.95 2.70 33.95
CA PHE A 171 -46.72 3.42 33.65
C PHE A 171 -45.48 2.53 33.44
N LEU A 172 -45.53 1.27 33.87
CA LEU A 172 -44.50 0.27 33.62
C LEU A 172 -44.61 -0.17 32.16
N GLU A 173 -43.84 0.49 31.31
CA GLU A 173 -43.91 0.40 29.86
C GLU A 173 -43.71 -1.01 29.30
N ASP A 174 -42.72 -1.73 29.81
CA ASP A 174 -42.43 -3.10 29.40
C ASP A 174 -43.56 -4.06 29.77
N VAL A 175 -44.08 -3.96 31.00
CA VAL A 175 -45.23 -4.72 31.49
C VAL A 175 -46.49 -4.39 30.69
N PHE A 176 -46.77 -3.12 30.47
CA PHE A 176 -47.99 -2.66 29.80
C PHE A 176 -47.98 -3.04 28.32
N VAL A 177 -46.95 -2.64 27.57
CA VAL A 177 -46.88 -2.78 26.11
C VAL A 177 -46.52 -4.21 25.70
N THR A 178 -45.45 -4.77 26.26
CA THR A 178 -44.95 -6.10 25.84
C THR A 178 -45.58 -7.26 26.60
N GLY A 179 -46.25 -6.99 27.73
CA GLY A 179 -47.00 -7.97 28.52
C GLY A 179 -48.50 -7.89 28.24
N ILE A 180 -49.19 -6.94 28.89
CA ILE A 180 -50.66 -6.85 28.91
C ILE A 180 -51.24 -6.63 27.50
N CYS A 181 -50.76 -5.60 26.78
CA CYS A 181 -51.26 -5.33 25.43
C CYS A 181 -50.92 -6.46 24.46
N ALA A 182 -49.69 -6.99 24.51
CA ALA A 182 -49.25 -8.07 23.64
C ALA A 182 -50.02 -9.37 23.87
N GLU A 183 -50.31 -9.72 25.13
CA GLU A 183 -51.16 -10.86 25.48
C GLU A 183 -52.56 -10.71 24.89
N LYS A 184 -53.21 -9.55 25.09
CA LYS A 184 -54.53 -9.27 24.52
C LYS A 184 -54.53 -9.23 22.99
N SER A 185 -53.42 -8.82 22.40
CA SER A 185 -53.20 -8.81 20.93
C SER A 185 -52.81 -10.18 20.37
N LYS A 186 -52.59 -11.19 21.23
CA LYS A 186 -52.08 -12.51 20.86
C LYS A 186 -50.72 -12.47 20.14
N ILE A 187 -49.90 -11.45 20.43
CA ILE A 187 -48.55 -11.32 19.89
C ILE A 187 -47.59 -12.17 20.77
N PRO A 188 -46.82 -13.11 20.19
CA PRO A 188 -45.88 -13.93 20.93
C PRO A 188 -44.69 -13.11 21.45
N ARG A 189 -44.32 -13.37 22.71
CA ARG A 189 -43.08 -12.90 23.34
C ARG A 189 -42.07 -14.04 23.35
N LYS A 190 -40.85 -13.81 22.89
CA LYS A 190 -39.82 -14.83 22.76
C LYS A 190 -38.56 -14.44 23.52
N HIS A 191 -38.04 -15.38 24.31
CA HIS A 191 -36.77 -15.18 24.99
C HIS A 191 -35.60 -15.27 23.99
N HIS A 192 -34.67 -14.32 24.09
CA HIS A 192 -33.35 -14.43 23.47
C HIS A 192 -32.25 -14.20 24.51
N SER A 193 -31.31 -15.15 24.62
CA SER A 193 -30.25 -15.15 25.65
C SER A 193 -29.26 -13.99 25.51
N GLY A 194 -29.10 -13.46 24.29
CA GLY A 194 -28.26 -12.29 24.00
C GLY A 194 -28.76 -10.97 24.59
N PHE A 195 -30.02 -10.87 25.04
CA PHE A 195 -30.53 -9.64 25.69
C PHE A 195 -30.32 -9.72 27.20
N ILE A 196 -29.50 -8.84 27.77
CA ILE A 196 -29.11 -8.86 29.18
C ILE A 196 -29.45 -7.54 29.88
N ASN A 197 -30.10 -7.63 31.06
CA ASN A 197 -30.52 -6.47 31.87
C ASN A 197 -29.62 -6.14 33.07
N MET A 198 -28.51 -6.86 33.22
CA MET A 198 -27.56 -6.68 34.32
C MET A 198 -26.27 -6.03 33.81
N SER A 199 -25.54 -5.35 34.70
CA SER A 199 -24.17 -4.90 34.43
C SER A 199 -23.26 -6.11 34.17
N LEU A 200 -22.30 -5.95 33.26
CA LEU A 200 -21.43 -7.00 32.74
C LEU A 200 -20.98 -8.04 33.80
N PRO A 201 -21.18 -9.35 33.58
CA PRO A 201 -20.56 -10.39 34.37
C PRO A 201 -19.04 -10.32 34.23
N LYS A 202 -18.30 -10.59 35.31
CA LYS A 202 -16.82 -10.57 35.33
C LYS A 202 -16.26 -11.47 34.21
N GLY A 203 -15.68 -10.87 33.17
CA GLY A 203 -15.04 -11.54 32.04
C GLY A 203 -15.28 -10.83 30.70
N ARG A 204 -14.22 -10.40 30.02
CA ARG A 204 -14.30 -9.62 28.75
C ARG A 204 -14.81 -10.44 27.55
N CYS A 205 -14.83 -11.77 27.61
CA CYS A 205 -15.33 -12.64 26.53
C CYS A 205 -16.87 -12.69 26.45
N SER A 206 -17.58 -12.35 27.53
CA SER A 206 -19.04 -12.36 27.60
C SER A 206 -19.69 -11.34 26.64
N ILE A 207 -18.98 -10.26 26.31
CA ILE A 207 -19.47 -9.17 25.43
C ILE A 207 -19.63 -9.62 23.97
N LEU A 208 -18.90 -10.66 23.56
CA LEU A 208 -18.91 -11.13 22.17
C LEU A 208 -20.13 -12.01 21.85
N GLN A 209 -20.86 -12.49 22.86
CA GLN A 209 -22.04 -13.37 22.69
C GLN A 209 -23.37 -12.66 22.97
N ILE A 210 -23.34 -11.39 23.37
CA ILE A 210 -24.53 -10.63 23.77
C ILE A 210 -24.99 -9.71 22.65
N ILE A 211 -26.30 -9.49 22.56
CA ILE A 211 -26.96 -8.50 21.69
C ILE A 211 -27.09 -7.17 22.43
N SER A 212 -27.47 -7.19 23.70
CA SER A 212 -27.61 -5.97 24.50
C SER A 212 -27.19 -6.16 25.95
N VAL A 213 -26.66 -5.10 26.56
CA VAL A 213 -26.33 -5.04 27.99
C VAL A 213 -26.57 -3.66 28.57
N HIS A 214 -27.01 -3.64 29.82
CA HIS A 214 -27.41 -2.44 30.55
C HIS A 214 -26.25 -1.86 31.38
N ARG A 215 -26.07 -0.53 31.32
CA ARG A 215 -25.07 0.31 32.03
C ARG A 215 -23.60 0.11 31.64
N ILE A 216 -23.22 0.58 30.44
CA ILE A 216 -21.81 0.82 30.08
C ILE A 216 -21.49 2.32 30.19
N TYR A 217 -20.79 2.74 31.25
CA TYR A 217 -20.25 4.09 31.35
C TYR A 217 -18.81 4.11 30.80
N GLY A 218 -18.51 5.02 29.87
CA GLY A 218 -17.12 5.38 29.55
C GLY A 218 -16.47 5.99 30.79
N ARG A 219 -15.56 5.27 31.45
CA ARG A 219 -14.93 5.68 32.73
C ARG A 219 -13.55 6.33 32.55
N THR A 220 -13.11 6.63 31.33
CA THR A 220 -11.73 7.06 31.05
C THR A 220 -11.69 8.08 29.92
N SER A 221 -10.91 9.16 30.10
CA SER A 221 -10.67 10.23 29.12
C SER A 221 -9.16 10.46 28.99
N ILE A 222 -8.70 10.82 27.79
CA ILE A 222 -7.30 11.15 27.49
C ILE A 222 -7.25 12.63 27.08
N VAL A 223 -6.25 13.37 27.58
CA VAL A 223 -6.03 14.79 27.30
C VAL A 223 -4.53 15.05 27.16
N PHE A 224 -4.16 15.94 26.26
CA PHE A 224 -2.78 16.37 26.02
C PHE A 224 -2.58 17.78 26.59
N PHE A 225 -1.42 18.04 27.21
CA PHE A 225 -1.09 19.35 27.77
C PHE A 225 0.13 19.95 27.06
N THR A 226 0.04 21.22 26.67
CA THR A 226 1.17 21.95 26.07
C THR A 226 1.16 23.44 26.43
N GLY A 227 2.34 24.04 26.46
CA GLY A 227 2.55 25.48 26.63
C GLY A 227 2.61 26.24 25.30
N LEU A 228 2.97 27.51 25.38
CA LEU A 228 3.27 28.35 24.22
C LEU A 228 4.78 28.31 23.93
N SER A 229 5.13 28.36 22.66
CA SER A 229 6.49 28.51 22.17
C SER A 229 6.84 30.00 22.00
N ASN A 230 8.13 30.31 21.92
CA ASN A 230 8.63 31.63 21.48
C ASN A 230 8.36 31.93 19.99
N ASN A 231 7.79 30.98 19.24
CA ASN A 231 7.44 31.13 17.84
C ASN A 231 5.92 31.27 17.64
N GLU A 232 5.47 32.46 17.22
CA GLU A 232 4.05 32.77 16.99
C GLU A 232 3.38 31.90 15.93
N SER A 233 4.14 31.44 14.92
CA SER A 233 3.62 30.55 13.88
C SER A 233 3.26 29.16 14.46
N ILE A 234 4.14 28.62 15.33
CA ILE A 234 3.87 27.36 16.04
C ILE A 234 2.67 27.52 16.98
N ASN A 235 2.60 28.62 17.72
CA ASN A 235 1.47 28.89 18.62
C ASN A 235 0.14 28.95 17.86
N SER A 236 0.12 29.58 16.68
CA SER A 236 -1.07 29.66 15.84
C SER A 236 -1.54 28.27 15.38
N GLN A 237 -0.61 27.38 15.03
CA GLN A 237 -0.92 26.00 14.66
C GLN A 237 -1.45 25.18 15.85
N VAL A 238 -0.82 25.31 17.02
CA VAL A 238 -1.23 24.62 18.25
C VAL A 238 -2.63 25.07 18.70
N ILE A 239 -2.92 26.37 18.63
CA ILE A 239 -4.25 26.92 18.97
C ILE A 239 -5.30 26.46 17.96
N PHE A 240 -4.95 26.42 16.67
CA PHE A 240 -5.84 25.90 15.64
C PHE A 240 -6.16 24.42 15.85
N GLU A 241 -5.15 23.60 16.17
CA GLU A 241 -5.34 22.19 16.51
C GLU A 241 -6.23 22.01 17.73
N ALA A 242 -5.94 22.72 18.83
CA ALA A 242 -6.72 22.64 20.06
C ALA A 242 -8.22 22.97 19.85
N ASN A 243 -8.52 23.99 19.03
CA ASN A 243 -9.89 24.35 18.67
C ASN A 243 -10.60 23.26 17.84
N LYS A 244 -9.84 22.49 17.05
CA LYS A 244 -10.36 21.44 16.18
C LYS A 244 -10.58 20.12 16.92
N THR A 245 -9.59 19.65 17.69
CA THR A 245 -9.58 18.30 18.26
C THR A 245 -10.23 18.21 19.63
N LYS A 246 -10.20 19.32 20.41
CA LYS A 246 -10.77 19.42 21.77
C LYS A 246 -10.21 18.45 22.80
N ASP A 247 -9.08 17.81 22.53
CA ASP A 247 -8.32 16.94 23.43
C ASP A 247 -6.98 17.57 23.89
N LEU A 248 -6.59 18.70 23.27
CA LEU A 248 -5.39 19.46 23.58
C LEU A 248 -5.70 20.66 24.47
N ILE A 249 -5.05 20.74 25.62
CA ILE A 249 -5.14 21.82 26.60
C ILE A 249 -3.89 22.68 26.47
N VAL A 250 -4.07 23.86 25.88
CA VAL A 250 -3.02 24.87 25.75
C VAL A 250 -3.06 25.76 26.99
N VAL A 251 -1.94 25.82 27.71
CA VAL A 251 -1.80 26.63 28.91
C VAL A 251 -0.79 27.76 28.67
N ASN A 252 -1.06 28.93 29.23
CA ASN A 252 -0.23 30.12 29.02
C ASN A 252 1.05 30.04 29.87
N PHE A 253 2.05 29.31 29.40
CA PHE A 253 3.42 29.27 29.94
C PHE A 253 4.42 28.96 28.81
N ASP A 254 5.67 29.38 28.96
CA ASP A 254 6.74 29.09 27.99
C ASP A 254 7.16 27.61 28.07
N GLU A 255 6.96 26.86 27.00
CA GLU A 255 7.24 25.43 26.90
C GLU A 255 8.75 25.20 26.79
N SER A 256 9.37 24.81 27.92
CA SER A 256 10.78 24.46 27.98
C SER A 256 11.05 23.36 29.00
N TYR A 257 12.15 22.63 28.84
CA TYR A 257 12.56 21.58 29.79
C TYR A 257 12.74 22.13 31.23
N ARG A 258 13.14 23.40 31.36
CA ARG A 258 13.29 24.11 32.63
C ARG A 258 11.94 24.47 33.28
N ASN A 259 10.82 24.34 32.57
CA ASN A 259 9.46 24.68 33.03
C ASN A 259 8.53 23.47 33.22
N LEU A 260 9.06 22.23 33.17
CA LEU A 260 8.24 21.01 33.28
C LEU A 260 7.43 20.93 34.58
N SER A 261 8.01 21.35 35.71
CA SER A 261 7.29 21.41 36.99
C SER A 261 6.06 22.34 36.93
N VAL A 262 6.15 23.46 36.19
CA VAL A 262 5.01 24.37 35.97
C VAL A 262 3.91 23.66 35.17
N LYS A 263 4.29 22.95 34.10
CA LYS A 263 3.37 22.17 33.27
C LYS A 263 2.57 21.15 34.08
N THR A 264 3.23 20.36 34.93
CA THR A 264 2.53 19.38 35.79
C THR A 264 1.64 20.06 36.82
N ILE A 265 2.05 21.18 37.43
CA ILE A 265 1.20 21.91 38.39
C ILE A 265 -0.06 22.44 37.71
N LEU A 266 0.06 22.96 36.49
CA LEU A 266 -1.07 23.42 35.69
C LEU A 266 -1.99 22.26 35.27
N MET A 267 -1.43 21.11 34.91
CA MET A 267 -2.18 19.87 34.67
C MET A 267 -2.98 19.46 35.91
N LEU A 268 -2.34 19.38 37.07
CA LEU A 268 -3.01 19.03 38.34
C LEU A 268 -4.10 20.04 38.72
N ARG A 269 -3.86 21.34 38.48
CA ARG A 269 -4.87 22.39 38.68
C ARG A 269 -6.07 22.18 37.76
N TRP A 270 -5.83 21.93 36.47
CA TRP A 270 -6.89 21.67 35.50
C TRP A 270 -7.71 20.45 35.90
N VAL A 271 -7.07 19.35 36.30
CA VAL A 271 -7.77 18.14 36.77
C VAL A 271 -8.61 18.43 38.01
N LYS A 272 -8.07 19.17 38.98
CA LYS A 272 -8.80 19.57 40.19
C LYS A 272 -10.08 20.38 39.85
N ASP A 273 -10.03 21.21 38.81
CA ASP A 273 -11.15 22.07 38.39
C ASP A 273 -12.15 21.35 37.46
N HIS A 274 -11.70 20.44 36.58
CA HIS A 274 -12.53 19.87 35.49
C HIS A 274 -12.85 18.38 35.65
N CYS A 275 -12.11 17.65 36.49
CA CYS A 275 -12.27 16.20 36.68
C CYS A 275 -12.54 15.82 38.16
N PRO A 276 -13.54 16.41 38.83
CA PRO A 276 -13.76 16.22 40.27
C PRO A 276 -14.13 14.79 40.66
N ASN A 277 -14.63 13.99 39.71
CA ASN A 277 -15.06 12.61 39.94
C ASN A 277 -14.01 11.56 39.54
N ALA A 278 -12.88 11.97 38.96
CA ALA A 278 -11.81 11.05 38.61
C ALA A 278 -11.22 10.45 39.90
N LYS A 279 -11.07 9.12 39.96
CA LYS A 279 -10.43 8.44 41.10
C LYS A 279 -8.91 8.36 40.97
N PHE A 280 -8.45 8.23 39.73
CA PHE A 280 -7.04 8.13 39.39
C PHE A 280 -6.74 8.96 38.15
N ILE A 281 -5.50 9.42 38.04
CA ILE A 281 -4.95 10.12 36.87
C ILE A 281 -3.64 9.44 36.52
N LEU A 282 -3.46 9.05 35.26
CA LEU A 282 -2.17 8.61 34.76
C LEU A 282 -1.52 9.77 34.02
N LYS A 283 -0.30 10.15 34.44
CA LYS A 283 0.59 10.99 33.64
C LYS A 283 1.59 10.05 32.96
N ALA A 284 1.80 10.26 31.67
CA ALA A 284 2.84 9.61 30.91
C ALA A 284 3.42 10.56 29.86
N ASP A 285 4.69 10.37 29.55
CA ASP A 285 5.33 11.06 28.43
C ASP A 285 4.90 10.42 27.09
N ASP A 286 5.07 11.15 26.00
CA ASP A 286 4.65 10.75 24.65
C ASP A 286 5.47 9.59 24.07
N ASP A 287 6.66 9.35 24.62
CA ASP A 287 7.58 8.26 24.26
C ASP A 287 7.41 6.99 25.13
N ILE A 288 6.31 6.88 25.88
CA ILE A 288 6.07 5.77 26.82
C ILE A 288 4.94 4.84 26.37
N PHE A 289 5.23 3.53 26.37
CA PHE A 289 4.23 2.50 26.15
C PHE A 289 3.43 2.21 27.42
N ILE A 290 2.10 2.31 27.35
CA ILE A 290 1.19 1.97 28.44
C ILE A 290 0.38 0.72 28.08
N ASN A 291 0.53 -0.36 28.86
CA ASN A 291 -0.38 -1.49 28.78
C ASN A 291 -1.70 -1.16 29.52
N ILE A 292 -2.66 -0.61 28.78
CA ILE A 292 -3.96 -0.19 29.31
C ILE A 292 -4.73 -1.33 29.99
N TYR A 293 -4.56 -2.57 29.52
CA TYR A 293 -5.29 -3.71 30.05
C TYR A 293 -4.80 -4.12 31.43
N ASN A 294 -3.49 -4.20 31.61
CA ASN A 294 -2.87 -4.48 32.90
C ASN A 294 -3.12 -3.34 33.89
N LEU A 295 -3.08 -2.10 33.42
CA LEU A 295 -3.38 -0.92 34.23
C LEU A 295 -4.83 -0.95 34.73
N LEU A 296 -5.80 -1.21 33.85
CA LEU A 296 -7.20 -1.31 34.22
C LEU A 296 -7.46 -2.49 35.15
N ASP A 297 -6.84 -3.64 34.90
CA ASP A 297 -6.95 -4.79 35.80
C ASP A 297 -6.34 -4.47 37.17
N PHE A 298 -5.21 -3.78 37.24
CA PHE A 298 -4.61 -3.30 38.48
C PHE A 298 -5.52 -2.31 39.24
N ILE A 299 -6.04 -1.29 38.56
CA ILE A 299 -6.97 -0.31 39.15
C ILE A 299 -8.23 -1.01 39.67
N ASN A 300 -8.76 -2.00 38.93
CA ASN A 300 -9.99 -2.69 39.29
C ASN A 300 -9.81 -3.82 40.32
N SER A 301 -8.62 -4.41 40.44
CA SER A 301 -8.37 -5.58 41.31
C SER A 301 -7.51 -5.32 42.54
N LYS A 302 -6.63 -4.31 42.51
CA LYS A 302 -5.56 -4.14 43.52
C LYS A 302 -5.49 -2.77 44.19
N VAL A 303 -6.24 -1.77 43.74
CA VAL A 303 -6.21 -0.43 44.37
C VAL A 303 -7.60 0.08 44.69
N SER A 304 -8.03 -0.16 45.92
CA SER A 304 -9.18 0.54 46.52
C SER A 304 -8.79 1.94 47.05
N ASP A 305 -7.50 2.23 47.19
CA ASP A 305 -6.98 3.45 47.82
C ASP A 305 -6.49 4.50 46.80
N ASN A 306 -7.24 5.59 46.67
CA ASN A 306 -6.89 6.74 45.83
C ASN A 306 -6.13 7.84 46.59
N SER A 307 -5.43 7.49 47.67
CA SER A 307 -4.72 8.43 48.55
C SER A 307 -3.22 8.59 48.29
N ALA A 308 -2.64 7.76 47.41
CA ALA A 308 -1.20 7.68 47.16
C ALA A 308 -0.83 8.01 45.69
N ILE A 309 0.47 8.20 45.46
CA ILE A 309 1.10 8.28 44.13
C ILE A 309 1.76 6.93 43.85
N TYR A 310 1.46 6.32 42.71
CA TYR A 310 1.96 5.01 42.36
C TYR A 310 2.88 5.08 41.13
N GLY A 311 3.96 4.30 41.15
CA GLY A 311 4.83 4.14 39.98
C GLY A 311 6.19 3.55 40.35
N HIS A 312 7.22 3.88 39.57
CA HIS A 312 8.58 3.44 39.87
C HIS A 312 9.22 4.37 40.91
N LEU A 313 9.64 3.82 42.05
CA LEU A 313 10.15 4.60 43.18
C LEU A 313 11.66 4.89 43.02
N GLY A 314 12.02 6.17 42.94
CA GLY A 314 13.39 6.65 43.08
C GLY A 314 13.73 6.89 44.56
N HIS A 315 14.58 6.05 45.15
CA HIS A 315 14.99 6.12 46.56
C HIS A 315 16.42 6.61 46.70
N LYS A 316 16.67 7.63 47.54
CA LYS A 316 18.00 8.20 47.83
C LYS A 316 18.82 8.58 46.58
N TRP A 317 18.18 9.20 45.59
CA TRP A 317 18.88 9.61 44.37
C TRP A 317 19.79 10.82 44.62
N PRO A 318 21.04 10.81 44.11
CA PRO A 318 21.97 11.91 44.28
C PRO A 318 21.61 13.12 43.42
N VAL A 319 21.87 14.31 43.94
CA VAL A 319 21.70 15.55 43.19
C VAL A 319 22.87 15.76 42.25
N ILE A 320 22.59 15.82 40.94
CA ILE A 320 23.62 15.97 39.92
C ILE A 320 24.04 17.44 39.83
N ARG A 321 25.35 17.70 40.02
CA ARG A 321 25.95 19.05 39.98
C ARG A 321 26.81 19.32 38.73
N ASN A 322 27.01 18.31 37.88
CA ASN A 322 27.83 18.42 36.68
C ASN A 322 27.21 19.38 35.64
N ASN A 323 28.03 20.23 35.01
CA ASN A 323 27.65 21.15 33.95
C ASN A 323 27.13 20.47 32.68
N ASP A 324 27.60 19.25 32.38
CA ASP A 324 27.25 18.54 31.14
C ASP A 324 25.92 17.78 31.21
N SER A 325 25.27 17.75 32.39
CA SER A 325 24.01 17.03 32.56
C SER A 325 22.80 17.95 32.40
N LYS A 326 21.84 17.53 31.58
CA LYS A 326 20.51 18.16 31.50
C LYS A 326 19.74 18.15 32.83
N TRP A 327 20.16 17.33 33.80
CA TRP A 327 19.58 17.23 35.15
C TRP A 327 20.36 18.02 36.21
N LYS A 328 21.27 18.91 35.79
CA LYS A 328 22.06 19.74 36.71
C LYS A 328 21.17 20.62 37.59
N VAL A 329 21.39 20.55 38.90
CA VAL A 329 20.78 21.45 39.88
C VAL A 329 21.89 22.18 40.65
N THR A 330 21.76 23.48 40.85
CA THR A 330 22.70 24.31 41.62
C THR A 330 22.44 24.23 43.13
N ILE A 331 23.43 24.58 43.94
CA ILE A 331 23.28 24.60 45.41
C ILE A 331 22.18 25.58 45.84
N GLY A 332 22.02 26.69 45.11
CA GLY A 332 20.94 27.66 45.35
C GLY A 332 19.54 27.12 45.03
N GLU A 333 19.40 26.27 44.01
CA GLU A 333 18.11 25.63 43.66
C GLU A 333 17.73 24.49 44.61
N TYR A 334 18.72 23.71 45.07
CA TYR A 334 18.50 22.64 46.05
C TYR A 334 19.79 22.36 46.81
N ASN A 335 19.80 22.51 48.13
CA ASN A 335 21.04 22.49 48.94
C ASN A 335 21.39 21.12 49.53
N LYS A 336 20.49 20.13 49.50
CA LYS A 336 20.77 18.78 50.02
C LYS A 336 21.53 17.93 48.99
N PRO A 337 22.29 16.92 49.45
CA PRO A 337 23.04 16.03 48.55
C PRO A 337 22.18 14.94 47.90
N LEU A 338 21.04 14.59 48.51
CA LEU A 338 20.12 13.56 48.04
C LEU A 338 18.69 14.13 47.96
N TYR A 339 17.92 13.66 46.97
CA TYR A 339 16.50 13.93 46.88
C TYR A 339 15.68 13.04 47.84
N PRO A 340 14.50 13.49 48.31
CA PRO A 340 13.54 12.63 49.00
C PRO A 340 13.01 11.57 48.04
N ASP A 341 12.33 10.55 48.57
CA ASP A 341 11.73 9.51 47.73
C ASP A 341 10.69 10.11 46.79
N PHE A 342 10.81 9.82 45.50
CA PHE A 342 9.90 10.32 44.46
C PHE A 342 9.51 9.19 43.49
N VAL A 343 8.46 9.42 42.70
CA VAL A 343 8.05 8.53 41.61
C VAL A 343 8.56 9.12 40.31
N THR A 344 9.30 8.34 39.53
CA THR A 344 10.05 8.84 38.37
C THR A 344 9.17 9.31 37.20
N GLY A 345 9.65 10.31 36.46
CA GLY A 345 8.87 11.11 35.50
C GLY A 345 8.22 10.45 34.27
N PRO A 346 8.78 9.40 33.65
CA PRO A 346 8.22 8.82 32.42
C PRO A 346 6.76 8.40 32.52
N SER A 347 6.36 7.80 33.65
CA SER A 347 4.95 7.59 33.95
C SER A 347 4.69 7.34 35.43
N TYR A 348 3.58 7.89 35.93
CA TYR A 348 3.10 7.65 37.29
C TYR A 348 1.57 7.84 37.39
N LEU A 349 0.97 7.19 38.38
CA LEU A 349 -0.47 7.21 38.63
C LEU A 349 -0.79 7.97 39.93
N PHE A 350 -1.51 9.08 39.82
CA PHE A 350 -2.01 9.86 40.96
C PHE A 350 -3.35 9.33 41.46
N GLY A 351 -3.46 9.10 42.76
CA GLY A 351 -4.74 9.11 43.47
C GLY A 351 -5.24 10.54 43.67
N THR A 352 -6.53 10.78 43.39
CA THR A 352 -7.07 12.16 43.37
C THR A 352 -7.41 12.74 44.74
N LYS A 353 -7.40 11.94 45.82
CA LYS A 353 -7.84 12.34 47.16
C LYS A 353 -7.08 13.56 47.71
N HIS A 354 -5.77 13.65 47.43
CA HIS A 354 -4.89 14.65 48.03
C HIS A 354 -4.36 15.71 47.04
N ILE A 355 -4.88 15.78 45.81
CA ILE A 355 -4.40 16.73 44.79
C ILE A 355 -4.49 18.19 45.25
N ARG A 356 -5.55 18.58 45.97
CA ARG A 356 -5.70 19.94 46.51
C ARG A 356 -4.59 20.30 47.50
N GLN A 357 -4.24 19.35 48.37
CA GLN A 357 -3.18 19.51 49.37
C GLN A 357 -1.80 19.57 48.70
N LEU A 358 -1.57 18.71 47.70
CA LEU A 358 -0.33 18.69 46.92
C LEU A 358 -0.10 20.02 46.19
N LEU A 359 -1.13 20.53 45.49
CA LEU A 359 -1.08 21.80 44.78
C LEU A 359 -0.78 22.98 45.72
N ALA A 360 -1.41 23.02 46.90
CA ALA A 360 -1.19 24.09 47.88
C ALA A 360 0.25 24.13 48.41
N VAL A 361 0.92 22.98 48.47
CA VAL A 361 2.33 22.87 48.86
C VAL A 361 3.25 23.25 47.71
N CYS A 362 3.02 22.74 46.49
CA CYS A 362 3.90 23.00 45.35
C CYS A 362 4.02 24.48 44.98
N VAL A 363 2.97 25.27 45.17
CA VAL A 363 3.01 26.72 44.89
C VAL A 363 3.73 27.54 45.97
N ARG A 364 4.03 26.97 47.14
CA ARG A 364 4.68 27.64 48.28
C ARG A 364 6.15 27.28 48.44
N LEU A 365 6.58 26.16 47.86
CA LEU A 365 7.96 25.70 47.97
C LEU A 365 8.85 26.37 46.92
N PRO A 366 10.15 26.54 47.20
CA PRO A 366 11.12 26.99 46.21
C PRO A 366 11.07 26.11 44.96
N TYR A 367 11.02 26.73 43.80
CA TYR A 367 10.87 26.06 42.51
C TYR A 367 12.06 25.14 42.20
N LEU A 368 11.77 23.93 41.74
CA LEU A 368 12.75 22.99 41.18
C LEU A 368 12.21 22.48 39.85
N PHE A 369 13.01 22.57 38.77
CA PHE A 369 12.55 22.23 37.41
C PHE A 369 12.41 20.73 37.14
N LEU A 370 13.05 19.88 37.94
CA LEU A 370 12.91 18.43 37.87
C LEU A 370 11.53 18.04 38.41
N GLU A 371 10.60 17.84 37.49
CA GLU A 371 9.16 17.69 37.74
C GLU A 371 8.82 16.53 38.66
N ASP A 372 9.36 15.35 38.38
CA ASP A 372 9.14 14.14 39.16
C ASP A 372 9.67 14.28 40.58
N VAL A 373 10.88 14.81 40.73
CA VAL A 373 11.50 15.10 42.03
C VAL A 373 10.71 16.17 42.79
N PHE A 374 10.30 17.25 42.14
CA PHE A 374 9.63 18.37 42.79
C PHE A 374 8.20 17.99 43.21
N VAL A 375 7.37 17.53 42.26
CA VAL A 375 5.94 17.28 42.48
C VAL A 375 5.73 15.98 43.25
N THR A 376 6.35 14.86 42.84
CA THR A 376 6.10 13.55 43.46
C THR A 376 7.06 13.23 44.61
N GLY A 377 8.13 14.02 44.78
CA GLY A 377 9.09 13.93 45.88
C GLY A 377 8.90 15.03 46.92
N VAL A 378 9.48 16.21 46.68
CA VAL A 378 9.55 17.32 47.65
C VAL A 378 8.16 17.79 48.10
N CYS A 379 7.25 18.08 47.16
CA CYS A 379 5.89 18.47 47.50
C CYS A 379 5.15 17.32 48.19
N ALA A 380 5.21 16.11 47.65
CA ALA A 380 4.47 14.97 48.18
C ALA A 380 4.95 14.55 49.58
N GLU A 381 6.24 14.67 49.88
CA GLU A 381 6.82 14.46 51.22
C GLU A 381 6.25 15.48 52.20
N LYS A 382 6.29 16.78 51.83
CA LYS A 382 5.77 17.85 52.68
C LYS A 382 4.24 17.81 52.84
N SER A 383 3.53 17.26 51.86
CA SER A 383 2.08 16.98 51.93
C SER A 383 1.74 15.67 52.65
N GLY A 384 2.70 14.82 53.02
CA GLY A 384 2.43 13.54 53.66
C GLY A 384 1.75 12.49 52.77
N ILE A 385 1.81 12.64 51.44
CA ILE A 385 1.13 11.75 50.48
C ILE A 385 2.00 10.53 50.19
N PRO A 386 1.58 9.28 50.45
CA PRO A 386 2.42 8.09 50.22
C PRO A 386 2.86 7.93 48.76
N ARG A 387 4.08 7.45 48.55
CA ARG A 387 4.60 7.02 47.23
C ARG A 387 4.74 5.51 47.27
N ILE A 388 4.02 4.80 46.41
CA ILE A 388 3.93 3.34 46.42
C ILE A 388 4.59 2.79 45.16
N ARG A 389 5.55 1.89 45.36
CA ARG A 389 6.22 1.19 44.26
C ARG A 389 5.26 0.22 43.58
N LEU A 390 5.13 0.32 42.27
CA LEU A 390 4.44 -0.67 41.44
C LEU A 390 5.42 -1.37 40.49
N SER A 391 5.45 -2.70 40.54
CA SER A 391 6.34 -3.52 39.71
C SER A 391 6.06 -3.42 38.20
N GLY A 392 4.85 -3.01 37.81
CA GLY A 392 4.48 -2.79 36.41
C GLY A 392 4.99 -1.46 35.82
N PHE A 393 5.48 -0.53 36.65
CA PHE A 393 6.09 0.71 36.20
C PHE A 393 7.62 0.53 36.19
N VAL A 394 8.18 0.50 34.98
CA VAL A 394 9.61 0.25 34.75
C VAL A 394 10.19 1.48 34.08
N ASN A 395 11.21 2.05 34.74
CA ASN A 395 11.78 3.35 34.38
C ASN A 395 13.18 3.26 33.80
N ARG A 396 13.58 2.04 33.47
CA ARG A 396 14.71 1.73 32.62
C ARG A 396 14.11 1.29 31.29
N PRO A 397 14.76 1.54 30.14
CA PRO A 397 14.56 0.63 29.01
C PRO A 397 14.61 -0.80 29.59
N LEU A 398 13.68 -1.67 29.17
CA LEU A 398 13.71 -3.09 29.54
C LEU A 398 15.17 -3.50 29.54
N PRO A 399 15.73 -3.96 30.67
CA PRO A 399 17.18 -4.00 30.83
C PRO A 399 17.76 -4.72 29.62
N GLU A 400 18.66 -4.03 28.91
CA GLU A 400 19.60 -4.69 28.01
C GLU A 400 20.18 -5.86 28.83
N GLY A 401 19.73 -7.08 28.56
CA GLY A 401 20.17 -8.28 29.28
C GLY A 401 19.21 -9.04 30.20
N SER A 402 17.88 -8.93 30.09
CA SER A 402 17.01 -10.05 30.58
C SER A 402 16.45 -10.93 29.45
N CYS A 403 16.36 -10.37 28.25
CA CYS A 403 16.22 -11.14 27.01
C CYS A 403 16.96 -10.34 25.94
N SER A 404 18.16 -10.77 25.58
CA SER A 404 18.89 -10.23 24.43
C SER A 404 18.48 -11.05 23.23
N ILE A 405 17.84 -10.42 22.25
CA ILE A 405 17.69 -11.04 20.93
C ILE A 405 19.07 -10.93 20.28
N LEU A 406 19.60 -12.06 19.83
CA LEU A 406 20.88 -12.12 19.16
C LEU A 406 20.68 -12.88 17.86
N GLN A 407 21.05 -12.27 16.75
CA GLN A 407 21.05 -12.94 15.46
C GLN A 407 22.47 -13.35 15.12
N ILE A 408 22.66 -14.62 14.77
CA ILE A 408 23.95 -15.13 14.33
C ILE A 408 23.96 -15.12 12.82
N ILE A 409 24.90 -14.38 12.25
CA ILE A 409 24.99 -14.19 10.81
C ILE A 409 26.43 -14.49 10.39
N SER A 410 26.56 -15.16 9.25
CA SER A 410 27.86 -15.44 8.66
C SER A 410 28.37 -14.29 7.78
N ARG A 411 29.69 -14.17 7.61
CA ARG A 411 30.23 -13.25 6.58
C ARG A 411 29.83 -13.79 5.21
N SER A 412 29.14 -12.95 4.44
CA SER A 412 28.77 -13.23 3.06
C SER A 412 29.98 -13.11 2.14
N ASN A 413 29.96 -13.76 0.98
CA ASN A 413 30.96 -13.54 -0.08
C ASN A 413 30.85 -12.14 -0.73
N ASN A 414 29.83 -11.37 -0.36
CA ASN A 414 29.58 -10.03 -0.86
C ASN A 414 30.05 -8.96 0.15
N GLU A 415 31.12 -8.24 -0.19
CA GLU A 415 31.68 -7.18 0.66
C GLU A 415 30.68 -6.07 0.99
N SER A 416 29.76 -5.73 0.08
CA SER A 416 28.73 -4.71 0.33
C SER A 416 27.72 -5.15 1.40
N VAL A 417 27.32 -6.44 1.36
CA VAL A 417 26.46 -7.03 2.41
C VAL A 417 27.20 -7.07 3.73
N ASN A 418 28.48 -7.45 3.73
CA ASN A 418 29.30 -7.43 4.95
C ASN A 418 29.44 -6.02 5.52
N SER A 419 29.60 -5.00 4.68
CA SER A 419 29.62 -3.61 5.14
C SER A 419 28.28 -3.18 5.74
N GLN A 420 27.14 -3.54 5.13
CA GLN A 420 25.81 -3.24 5.66
C GLN A 420 25.53 -3.96 6.97
N VAL A 421 25.85 -5.26 7.05
CA VAL A 421 25.73 -6.07 8.28
C VAL A 421 26.66 -5.54 9.37
N THR A 422 27.85 -5.02 9.01
CA THR A 422 28.76 -4.37 9.98
C THR A 422 28.20 -3.04 10.47
N VAL A 423 27.59 -2.24 9.59
CA VAL A 423 26.91 -0.98 9.96
C VAL A 423 25.69 -1.27 10.85
N GLU A 424 24.90 -2.29 10.52
CA GLU A 424 23.77 -2.75 11.32
C GLU A 424 24.23 -3.27 12.67
N ALA A 425 25.23 -4.14 12.72
CA ALA A 425 25.81 -4.67 13.96
C ALA A 425 26.31 -3.55 14.87
N ASN A 426 26.94 -2.52 14.32
CA ASN A 426 27.38 -1.33 15.06
C ASN A 426 26.19 -0.50 15.59
N LYS A 427 25.06 -0.51 14.89
CA LYS A 427 23.86 0.27 15.23
C LYS A 427 22.97 -0.44 16.24
N THR A 428 22.67 -1.71 16.03
CA THR A 428 21.67 -2.47 16.78
C THR A 428 22.26 -3.24 17.96
N LYS A 429 23.57 -3.55 17.92
CA LYS A 429 24.30 -4.32 18.94
C LYS A 429 23.68 -5.69 19.27
N ASP A 430 22.91 -6.25 18.35
CA ASP A 430 22.21 -7.53 18.47
C ASP A 430 22.69 -8.58 17.44
N LEU A 431 23.71 -8.28 16.64
CA LEU A 431 24.27 -9.18 15.63
C LEU A 431 25.60 -9.80 16.09
N ILE A 432 25.69 -11.12 16.01
CA ILE A 432 26.93 -11.88 16.20
C ILE A 432 27.41 -12.33 14.82
N ILE A 433 28.48 -11.70 14.33
CA ILE A 433 29.10 -12.04 13.06
C ILE A 433 30.17 -13.11 13.31
N VAL A 434 29.99 -14.29 12.71
CA VAL A 434 30.92 -15.42 12.80
C VAL A 434 31.36 -15.86 11.41
N ASN A 435 32.61 -16.31 11.29
CA ASN A 435 33.16 -16.68 9.99
C ASN A 435 32.86 -18.15 9.67
N PHE A 436 31.75 -18.42 8.98
CA PHE A 436 31.38 -19.74 8.45
C PHE A 436 30.54 -19.62 7.17
N ASP A 437 30.41 -20.67 6.37
CA ASP A 437 29.56 -20.64 5.17
C ASP A 437 28.09 -20.89 5.53
N GLU A 438 27.22 -19.90 5.33
CA GLU A 438 25.79 -19.98 5.63
C GLU A 438 25.08 -20.92 4.62
N SER A 439 24.67 -22.10 5.07
CA SER A 439 23.87 -23.04 4.27
C SER A 439 23.07 -23.98 5.18
N TYR A 440 21.99 -24.59 4.67
CA TYR A 440 21.25 -25.63 5.40
C TYR A 440 22.16 -26.78 5.88
N ARG A 441 23.22 -27.10 5.14
CA ARG A 441 24.18 -28.14 5.49
C ARG A 441 25.16 -27.73 6.60
N ASN A 442 25.17 -26.46 7.02
CA ASN A 442 26.05 -25.92 8.07
C ASN A 442 25.27 -25.40 9.30
N LEU A 443 23.96 -25.65 9.41
CA LEU A 443 23.15 -25.19 10.54
C LEU A 443 23.64 -25.72 11.89
N SER A 444 24.10 -26.98 11.94
CA SER A 444 24.71 -27.54 13.15
C SER A 444 25.96 -26.75 13.57
N VAL A 445 26.79 -26.28 12.63
CA VAL A 445 27.94 -25.42 12.92
C VAL A 445 27.47 -24.09 13.52
N LYS A 446 26.44 -23.48 12.92
CA LYS A 446 25.82 -22.24 13.41
C LYS A 446 25.33 -22.35 14.85
N THR A 447 24.61 -23.43 15.19
CA THR A 447 24.15 -23.67 16.57
C THR A 447 25.31 -23.93 17.52
N LEU A 448 26.36 -24.66 17.12
CA LEU A 448 27.53 -24.86 18.00
C LEU A 448 28.26 -23.55 18.29
N LEU A 449 28.39 -22.67 17.29
CA LEU A 449 28.95 -21.33 17.46
C LEU A 449 28.07 -20.47 18.38
N MET A 450 26.74 -20.58 18.25
CA MET A 450 25.79 -19.95 19.19
C MET A 450 26.02 -20.42 20.62
N LEU A 451 26.02 -21.73 20.87
CA LEU A 451 26.16 -22.29 22.21
C LEU A 451 27.52 -21.94 22.82
N ARG A 452 28.59 -21.92 22.00
CA ARG A 452 29.92 -21.46 22.42
C ARG A 452 29.89 -19.98 22.80
N TRP A 453 29.32 -19.12 21.95
CA TRP A 453 29.23 -17.69 22.24
C TRP A 453 28.46 -17.43 23.53
N VAL A 454 27.33 -18.11 23.75
CA VAL A 454 26.52 -17.95 24.96
C VAL A 454 27.28 -18.42 26.21
N LYS A 455 27.98 -19.55 26.13
CA LYS A 455 28.84 -20.02 27.22
C LYS A 455 29.89 -18.97 27.61
N ASP A 456 30.50 -18.32 26.62
CA ASP A 456 31.62 -17.40 26.83
C ASP A 456 31.17 -15.98 27.21
N HIS A 457 30.02 -15.50 26.72
CA HIS A 457 29.58 -14.09 26.84
C HIS A 457 28.30 -13.88 27.65
N CYS A 458 27.54 -14.94 27.93
CA CYS A 458 26.27 -14.88 28.66
C CYS A 458 26.24 -15.84 29.87
N PRO A 459 27.24 -15.78 30.78
CA PRO A 459 27.36 -16.74 31.89
C PRO A 459 26.19 -16.68 32.90
N ASN A 460 25.47 -15.54 32.94
CA ASN A 460 24.35 -15.32 33.86
C ASN A 460 22.98 -15.65 33.26
N ALA A 461 22.89 -15.95 31.96
CA ALA A 461 21.64 -16.32 31.33
C ALA A 461 21.18 -17.68 31.89
N LYS A 462 19.92 -17.80 32.32
CA LYS A 462 19.36 -19.07 32.80
C LYS A 462 18.78 -19.93 31.68
N PHE A 463 18.28 -19.30 30.62
CA PHE A 463 17.70 -20.01 29.48
C PHE A 463 18.05 -19.29 28.18
N ILE A 464 18.11 -20.05 27.10
CA ILE A 464 18.28 -19.56 25.73
C ILE A 464 17.11 -20.09 24.92
N LEU A 465 16.36 -19.20 24.28
CA LEU A 465 15.40 -19.62 23.26
C LEU A 465 16.11 -19.55 21.90
N LYS A 466 16.27 -20.70 21.24
CA LYS A 466 16.58 -20.74 19.81
C LYS A 466 15.27 -20.74 19.05
N ALA A 467 15.12 -19.85 18.08
CA ALA A 467 13.99 -19.84 17.16
C ALA A 467 14.46 -19.47 15.75
N ASP A 468 13.77 -20.00 14.75
CA ASP A 468 13.90 -19.54 13.36
C ASP A 468 13.21 -18.17 13.20
N ASP A 469 13.60 -17.41 12.18
CA ASP A 469 13.14 -16.03 11.94
C ASP A 469 11.70 -15.94 11.43
N ASP A 470 11.10 -17.08 11.05
CA ASP A 470 9.72 -17.25 10.59
C ASP A 470 8.76 -17.77 11.69
N MET A 471 9.20 -17.75 12.95
CA MET A 471 8.42 -18.19 14.10
C MET A 471 7.71 -17.04 14.82
N PHE A 472 6.44 -17.22 15.18
CA PHE A 472 5.79 -16.36 16.17
C PHE A 472 6.14 -16.84 17.57
N ILE A 473 6.69 -15.95 18.42
CA ILE A 473 6.99 -16.22 19.82
C ILE A 473 6.08 -15.38 20.73
N ASN A 474 5.29 -16.05 21.58
CA ASN A 474 4.54 -15.38 22.64
C ASN A 474 5.42 -15.20 23.87
N ILE A 475 6.10 -14.05 23.94
CA ILE A 475 7.02 -13.70 25.04
C ILE A 475 6.34 -13.74 26.41
N TYR A 476 5.05 -13.40 26.51
CA TYR A 476 4.32 -13.45 27.78
C TYR A 476 4.18 -14.90 28.28
N ASN A 477 3.80 -15.82 27.41
CA ASN A 477 3.67 -17.23 27.77
C ASN A 477 5.04 -17.87 28.04
N LEU A 478 6.08 -17.49 27.29
CA LEU A 478 7.45 -17.90 27.56
C LEU A 478 7.91 -17.44 28.95
N LEU A 479 7.69 -16.18 29.31
CA LEU A 479 8.05 -15.64 30.62
C LEU A 479 7.19 -16.23 31.74
N ASN A 480 5.93 -16.56 31.50
CA ASN A 480 5.10 -17.30 32.45
C ASN A 480 5.61 -18.72 32.67
N PHE A 481 6.05 -19.41 31.61
CA PHE A 481 6.69 -20.71 31.75
C PHE A 481 7.98 -20.59 32.58
N ILE A 482 8.88 -19.68 32.21
CA ILE A 482 10.17 -19.49 32.89
C ILE A 482 10.01 -19.03 34.35
N ASN A 483 9.18 -18.02 34.60
CA ASN A 483 9.07 -17.39 35.93
C ASN A 483 7.98 -18.02 36.80
N GLY A 484 6.90 -18.52 36.20
CA GLY A 484 5.77 -19.13 36.90
C GLY A 484 6.00 -20.61 37.18
N GLU A 485 6.32 -21.39 36.15
CA GLU A 485 6.52 -22.85 36.28
C GLU A 485 7.94 -23.25 36.69
N GLN A 486 8.91 -22.33 36.59
CA GLN A 486 10.32 -22.53 37.01
C GLN A 486 10.94 -23.82 36.43
N PRO A 487 11.06 -23.93 35.09
CA PRO A 487 11.62 -25.11 34.44
C PRO A 487 13.03 -25.45 34.91
N ASN A 488 13.41 -26.72 34.82
CA ASN A 488 14.78 -27.17 35.12
C ASN A 488 15.79 -26.57 34.12
N ASN A 489 16.77 -25.82 34.64
CA ASN A 489 17.88 -25.18 33.92
C ASN A 489 18.92 -26.17 33.35
N SER A 490 18.79 -27.47 33.57
CA SER A 490 19.62 -28.50 32.94
C SER A 490 19.00 -29.11 31.68
N ALA A 491 17.77 -28.74 31.31
CA ALA A 491 16.98 -29.43 30.29
C ALA A 491 16.74 -28.59 29.01
N ILE A 492 16.42 -29.28 27.92
CA ILE A 492 15.97 -28.71 26.65
C ILE A 492 14.44 -28.92 26.52
N TYR A 493 13.69 -27.87 26.25
CA TYR A 493 12.23 -27.90 26.11
C TYR A 493 11.81 -27.53 24.69
N GLY A 494 10.82 -28.23 24.15
CA GLY A 494 10.15 -27.84 22.90
C GLY A 494 9.21 -28.91 22.38
N LYS A 495 8.95 -28.91 21.07
CA LYS A 495 8.16 -29.98 20.45
C LYS A 495 9.01 -31.23 20.29
N PHE A 496 8.56 -32.32 20.90
CA PHE A 496 9.32 -33.57 20.99
C PHE A 496 9.05 -34.45 19.77
N ALA A 497 10.11 -35.01 19.19
CA ALA A 497 10.08 -35.94 18.08
C ALA A 497 10.65 -37.30 18.52
N HIS A 498 9.88 -38.36 18.32
CA HIS A 498 10.22 -39.74 18.71
C HIS A 498 10.17 -40.67 17.49
N ASN A 499 11.11 -41.61 17.38
CA ASN A 499 11.20 -42.61 16.29
C ASN A 499 11.15 -42.02 14.87
N TRP A 500 11.73 -40.84 14.66
CA TRP A 500 11.73 -40.18 13.35
C TRP A 500 12.75 -40.82 12.39
N PRO A 501 12.35 -41.23 11.17
CA PRO A 501 13.25 -41.88 10.22
C PRO A 501 14.09 -40.85 9.43
N PRO A 502 15.36 -41.17 9.08
CA PRO A 502 16.14 -40.37 8.14
C PRO A 502 15.53 -40.35 6.74
N ILE A 503 15.40 -39.17 6.15
CA ILE A 503 14.89 -39.04 4.77
C ILE A 503 16.00 -39.40 3.79
N ARG A 504 15.73 -40.32 2.87
CA ARG A 504 16.71 -40.83 1.88
C ARG A 504 16.49 -40.33 0.45
N ASN A 505 15.44 -39.55 0.21
CA ASN A 505 15.11 -38.99 -1.09
C ASN A 505 16.06 -37.82 -1.44
N SER A 506 16.76 -37.89 -2.58
CA SER A 506 17.70 -36.86 -3.08
C SER A 506 17.10 -35.46 -3.24
N ASP A 507 15.80 -35.36 -3.46
CA ASP A 507 15.12 -34.07 -3.69
C ASP A 507 14.72 -33.37 -2.38
N SER A 508 14.88 -34.04 -1.24
CA SER A 508 14.57 -33.46 0.08
C SER A 508 15.74 -32.63 0.60
N LYS A 509 15.47 -31.41 1.07
CA LYS A 509 16.46 -30.60 1.79
C LYS A 509 16.97 -31.25 3.09
N TRP A 510 16.24 -32.25 3.60
CA TRP A 510 16.58 -33.02 4.80
C TRP A 510 17.22 -34.39 4.49
N MET A 511 17.67 -34.60 3.25
CA MET A 511 18.24 -35.86 2.80
C MET A 511 19.55 -36.21 3.51
N VAL A 512 19.62 -37.40 4.09
CA VAL A 512 20.83 -37.94 4.73
C VAL A 512 21.18 -39.28 4.08
N THR A 513 22.45 -39.47 3.74
CA THR A 513 22.97 -40.73 3.17
C THR A 513 23.21 -41.79 4.25
N LEU A 514 23.29 -43.06 3.85
CA LEU A 514 23.64 -44.15 4.78
C LEU A 514 25.05 -43.99 5.37
N LYS A 515 25.95 -43.32 4.65
CA LYS A 515 27.29 -42.98 5.14
C LYS A 515 27.28 -41.91 6.23
N GLU A 516 26.38 -40.94 6.12
CA GLU A 516 26.21 -39.87 7.12
C GLU A 516 25.44 -40.35 8.36
N TYR A 517 24.47 -41.25 8.19
CA TYR A 517 23.72 -41.85 9.30
C TYR A 517 23.14 -43.21 8.90
N ASP A 518 23.58 -44.28 9.57
CA ASP A 518 23.32 -45.69 9.20
C ASP A 518 22.12 -46.32 9.93
N LYS A 519 21.63 -45.70 11.01
CA LYS A 519 20.51 -46.22 11.80
C LYS A 519 19.15 -45.94 11.15
N PRO A 520 18.12 -46.77 11.45
CA PRO A 520 16.79 -46.65 10.86
C PRO A 520 15.98 -45.46 11.40
N THR A 521 16.28 -45.00 12.62
CA THR A 521 15.60 -43.87 13.26
C THR A 521 16.61 -43.01 14.03
N TYR A 522 16.33 -41.71 14.12
CA TYR A 522 17.07 -40.80 14.99
C TYR A 522 16.74 -41.05 16.47
N PRO A 523 17.64 -40.70 17.41
CA PRO A 523 17.33 -40.64 18.82
C PRO A 523 16.30 -39.52 19.08
N ASP A 524 15.61 -39.57 20.21
CA ASP A 524 14.63 -38.55 20.57
C ASP A 524 15.25 -37.16 20.60
N PHE A 525 14.61 -36.23 19.90
CA PHE A 525 15.09 -34.86 19.74
C PHE A 525 13.95 -33.86 19.89
N VAL A 526 14.31 -32.60 20.12
CA VAL A 526 13.39 -31.47 20.11
C VAL A 526 13.53 -30.77 18.77
N THR A 527 12.44 -30.54 18.06
CA THR A 527 12.46 -30.06 16.68
C THR A 527 13.02 -28.64 16.51
N GLY A 528 13.64 -28.38 15.37
CA GLY A 528 14.42 -27.18 15.07
C GLY A 528 13.74 -25.82 15.03
N PRO A 529 12.44 -25.64 14.68
CA PRO A 529 11.86 -24.31 14.53
C PRO A 529 11.95 -23.43 15.78
N SER A 530 11.74 -24.01 16.95
CA SER A 530 11.96 -23.33 18.22
C SER A 530 12.14 -24.30 19.39
N TYR A 531 13.11 -24.01 20.26
CA TYR A 531 13.33 -24.76 21.49
C TYR A 531 14.06 -23.91 22.55
N LEU A 532 13.79 -24.21 23.82
CA LEU A 532 14.39 -23.54 24.98
C LEU A 532 15.47 -24.42 25.60
N VAL A 533 16.69 -23.91 25.74
CA VAL A 533 17.85 -24.62 26.31
C VAL A 533 18.20 -24.02 27.66
N GLY A 534 18.28 -24.86 28.70
CA GLY A 534 18.88 -24.50 29.98
C GLY A 534 20.40 -24.37 29.88
N THR A 535 20.97 -23.33 30.48
CA THR A 535 22.39 -23.00 30.33
C THR A 535 23.31 -23.72 31.33
N LYS A 536 22.75 -24.33 32.39
CA LYS A 536 23.54 -24.91 33.48
C LYS A 536 24.58 -25.92 33.00
N ASP A 537 24.22 -26.76 32.03
CA ASP A 537 25.06 -27.86 31.51
C ASP A 537 25.49 -27.64 30.04
N ILE A 538 25.36 -26.41 29.52
CA ILE A 538 25.66 -26.09 28.11
C ILE A 538 27.10 -26.42 27.71
N GLY A 539 28.06 -26.28 28.65
CA GLY A 539 29.46 -26.61 28.43
C GLY A 539 29.70 -28.10 28.21
N GLN A 540 28.98 -28.97 28.92
CA GLN A 540 29.05 -30.42 28.76
C GLN A 540 28.42 -30.85 27.43
N LEU A 541 27.26 -30.28 27.09
CA LEU A 541 26.59 -30.52 25.81
C LEU A 541 27.50 -30.14 24.63
N LEU A 542 28.11 -28.95 24.68
CA LEU A 542 29.03 -28.46 23.66
C LEU A 542 30.29 -29.35 23.53
N ALA A 543 30.89 -29.76 24.64
CA ALA A 543 32.08 -30.61 24.65
C ALA A 543 31.82 -31.99 24.03
N ILE A 544 30.61 -32.53 24.19
CA ILE A 544 30.18 -33.76 23.54
C ILE A 544 29.94 -33.55 22.05
N CYS A 545 29.23 -32.50 21.65
CA CYS A 545 28.93 -32.25 20.23
C CYS A 545 30.19 -32.11 19.37
N VAL A 546 31.23 -31.45 19.86
CA VAL A 546 32.48 -31.24 19.09
C VAL A 546 33.28 -32.55 18.91
N ARG A 547 33.01 -33.58 19.72
CA ARG A 547 33.69 -34.89 19.65
C ARG A 547 32.95 -35.93 18.84
N LEU A 548 31.67 -35.69 18.51
CA LEU A 548 30.84 -36.64 17.78
C LEU A 548 30.95 -36.40 16.26
N PRO A 549 30.73 -37.44 15.43
CA PRO A 549 30.65 -37.28 13.99
C PRO A 549 29.57 -36.26 13.61
N TYR A 550 29.95 -35.29 12.78
CA TYR A 550 29.08 -34.20 12.36
C TYR A 550 27.85 -34.70 11.59
N LEU A 551 26.68 -34.18 11.93
CA LEU A 551 25.45 -34.32 11.16
C LEU A 551 24.84 -32.94 10.93
N PHE A 552 24.45 -32.63 9.69
CA PHE A 552 23.99 -31.28 9.34
C PHE A 552 22.59 -30.92 9.85
N LEU A 553 21.77 -31.93 10.17
CA LEU A 553 20.46 -31.75 10.80
C LEU A 553 20.62 -31.29 12.24
N GLU A 554 20.47 -29.99 12.44
CA GLU A 554 20.79 -29.27 13.67
C GLU A 554 20.01 -29.76 14.90
N ASP A 555 18.70 -29.90 14.76
CA ASP A 555 17.81 -30.36 15.82
C ASP A 555 18.10 -31.82 16.21
N VAL A 556 18.29 -32.70 15.23
CA VAL A 556 18.67 -34.10 15.43
C VAL A 556 20.05 -34.20 16.07
N PHE A 557 21.04 -33.45 15.59
CA PHE A 557 22.42 -33.54 16.05
C PHE A 557 22.58 -32.98 17.47
N VAL A 558 22.18 -31.71 17.69
CA VAL A 558 22.41 -30.99 18.96
C VAL A 558 21.42 -31.45 20.03
N THR A 559 20.12 -31.41 19.72
CA THR A 559 19.09 -31.73 20.73
C THR A 559 18.80 -33.22 20.83
N GLY A 560 19.23 -34.05 19.87
CA GLY A 560 19.08 -35.50 19.89
C GLY A 560 20.36 -36.22 20.29
N ILE A 561 21.28 -36.39 19.34
CA ILE A 561 22.49 -37.22 19.48
C ILE A 561 23.41 -36.69 20.59
N CYS A 562 23.75 -35.39 20.56
CA CYS A 562 24.61 -34.81 21.59
C CYS A 562 23.93 -34.87 22.97
N ALA A 563 22.66 -34.45 23.05
CA ALA A 563 21.90 -34.44 24.30
C ALA A 563 21.77 -35.83 24.93
N GLU A 564 21.65 -36.88 24.12
CA GLU A 564 21.62 -38.26 24.60
C GLU A 564 22.95 -38.65 25.23
N LYS A 565 24.06 -38.34 24.54
CA LYS A 565 25.42 -38.67 24.99
C LYS A 565 25.86 -37.82 26.18
N SER A 566 25.42 -36.57 26.28
CA SER A 566 25.67 -35.69 27.43
C SER A 566 24.72 -35.93 28.60
N LYS A 567 23.72 -36.81 28.45
CA LYS A 567 22.63 -37.03 29.42
C LYS A 567 21.83 -35.76 29.75
N THR A 568 21.74 -34.83 28.80
CA THR A 568 20.94 -33.62 28.92
C THR A 568 19.46 -33.97 28.75
N PRO A 569 18.59 -33.74 29.76
CA PRO A 569 17.17 -34.07 29.64
C PRO A 569 16.48 -33.27 28.55
N ARG A 570 15.67 -33.96 27.73
CA ARG A 570 14.81 -33.35 26.71
C ARG A 570 13.36 -33.49 27.16
N LYS A 571 12.58 -32.43 27.10
CA LYS A 571 11.21 -32.39 27.62
C LYS A 571 10.25 -31.82 26.58
N HIS A 572 9.12 -32.51 26.40
CA HIS A 572 8.03 -31.98 25.60
C HIS A 572 7.33 -30.84 26.33
N HIS A 573 7.05 -29.75 25.63
CA HIS A 573 6.14 -28.70 26.07
C HIS A 573 5.09 -28.41 24.99
N SER A 574 3.81 -28.50 25.33
CA SER A 574 2.68 -28.37 24.38
C SER A 574 2.55 -26.97 23.77
N GLY A 575 3.09 -25.96 24.43
CA GLY A 575 3.16 -24.59 23.92
C GLY A 575 4.13 -24.39 22.74
N PHE A 576 4.98 -25.35 22.41
CA PHE A 576 5.84 -25.30 21.21
C PHE A 576 5.18 -26.11 20.09
N VAL A 577 4.82 -25.43 18.99
CA VAL A 577 3.96 -25.99 17.94
C VAL A 577 4.63 -25.82 16.57
N ASN A 578 4.78 -26.91 15.82
CA ASN A 578 5.43 -26.90 14.50
C ASN A 578 4.43 -26.93 13.32
N MET A 579 3.15 -26.72 13.62
CA MET A 579 2.07 -26.73 12.63
C MET A 579 1.23 -25.46 12.76
N PRO A 580 0.58 -24.99 11.68
CA PRO A 580 -0.37 -23.88 11.73
C PRO A 580 -1.48 -24.10 12.76
N LEU A 581 -1.95 -23.02 13.39
CA LEU A 581 -2.92 -23.05 14.49
C LEU A 581 -4.20 -23.87 14.14
N PRO A 582 -4.62 -24.82 15.00
CA PRO A 582 -5.94 -25.44 14.88
C PRO A 582 -7.07 -24.44 15.20
N LYS A 583 -8.18 -24.55 14.47
CA LYS A 583 -9.38 -23.69 14.57
C LYS A 583 -9.83 -23.42 16.02
N GLY A 584 -9.59 -22.21 16.52
CA GLY A 584 -10.13 -21.70 17.80
C GLY A 584 -9.33 -20.53 18.35
N ARG A 585 -9.97 -19.40 18.68
CA ARG A 585 -9.28 -18.19 19.18
C ARG A 585 -8.67 -18.34 20.59
N CYS A 586 -8.91 -19.46 21.30
CA CYS A 586 -8.38 -19.70 22.64
C CYS A 586 -7.02 -20.42 22.65
N SER A 587 -6.59 -21.03 21.54
CA SER A 587 -5.33 -21.79 21.47
C SER A 587 -4.10 -20.89 21.58
N ILE A 588 -4.15 -19.67 21.04
CA ILE A 588 -3.05 -18.67 21.06
C ILE A 588 -2.64 -18.26 22.47
N LEU A 589 -3.56 -18.32 23.44
CA LEU A 589 -3.28 -17.91 24.83
C LEU A 589 -2.45 -18.95 25.61
N GLN A 590 -2.27 -20.16 25.09
CA GLN A 590 -1.47 -21.23 25.72
C GLN A 590 -0.19 -21.59 24.93
N ILE A 591 0.02 -20.96 23.77
CA ILE A 591 1.13 -21.25 22.88
C ILE A 591 2.32 -20.34 23.21
N ILE A 592 3.51 -20.92 23.31
CA ILE A 592 4.80 -20.25 23.47
C ILE A 592 5.39 -19.93 22.09
N SER A 593 5.31 -20.86 21.13
CA SER A 593 5.78 -20.63 19.77
C SER A 593 5.02 -21.45 18.72
N VAL A 594 4.85 -20.90 17.52
CA VAL A 594 4.18 -21.57 16.39
C VAL A 594 4.87 -21.30 15.05
N HIS A 595 5.04 -22.36 14.24
CA HIS A 595 5.57 -22.34 12.87
C HIS A 595 4.45 -22.14 11.85
N GLU A 596 4.67 -21.26 10.86
CA GLU A 596 3.74 -20.98 9.73
C GLU A 596 2.29 -20.68 10.17
N VAL A 597 2.00 -19.40 10.41
CA VAL A 597 0.61 -18.93 10.52
C VAL A 597 0.02 -18.88 9.10
N ASP A 598 -0.87 -19.83 8.71
CA ASP A 598 -1.60 -19.79 7.43
C ASP A 598 -2.56 -18.58 7.42
N GLY A 599 -2.04 -17.40 7.07
CA GLY A 599 -2.73 -16.10 7.16
C GLY A 599 -4.13 -16.11 6.54
N LYS A 600 -4.38 -16.94 5.51
CA LYS A 600 -5.68 -17.04 4.82
C LYS A 600 -6.75 -17.78 5.63
N GLN A 601 -6.41 -18.78 6.45
CA GLN A 601 -7.40 -19.50 7.27
C GLN A 601 -7.71 -18.74 8.57
N ASP A 602 -6.75 -17.96 9.07
CA ASP A 602 -6.91 -17.13 10.26
C ASP A 602 -7.64 -15.82 9.99
N LEU A 603 -7.48 -15.21 8.81
CA LEU A 603 -8.33 -14.10 8.37
C LEU A 603 -9.80 -14.49 8.38
N ARG A 604 -10.14 -15.67 7.83
CA ARG A 604 -11.50 -16.24 7.83
C ARG A 604 -12.10 -16.39 9.24
N ASN A 605 -11.25 -16.51 10.26
CA ASN A 605 -11.65 -16.71 11.66
C ASN A 605 -11.49 -15.44 12.52
N THR A 606 -10.94 -14.34 11.99
CA THR A 606 -10.64 -13.09 12.70
C THR A 606 -11.55 -11.94 12.27
N TRP A 607 -11.00 -10.87 11.67
CA TRP A 607 -11.73 -9.65 11.33
C TRP A 607 -12.50 -9.77 10.00
N THR A 608 -12.28 -10.81 9.19
CA THR A 608 -13.07 -10.97 7.95
C THR A 608 -14.40 -11.72 8.15
N LYS A 609 -14.54 -12.46 9.27
CA LYS A 609 -15.75 -13.23 9.60
C LYS A 609 -17.00 -12.33 9.76
N PRO A 610 -16.94 -11.18 10.45
CA PRO A 610 -18.09 -10.28 10.55
C PRO A 610 -18.54 -9.68 9.21
N LEU A 611 -17.58 -9.39 8.32
CA LEU A 611 -17.84 -8.84 6.99
C LEU A 611 -18.48 -9.89 6.06
N SER A 612 -18.08 -11.16 6.20
CA SER A 612 -18.58 -12.29 5.40
C SER A 612 -19.99 -12.75 5.78
N LEU A 613 -20.52 -12.30 6.93
CA LEU A 613 -21.86 -12.64 7.43
C LEU A 613 -22.91 -11.54 7.16
N SER A 614 -22.48 -10.41 6.60
CA SER A 614 -23.38 -9.32 6.22
C SER A 614 -23.80 -9.48 4.75
N ASN A 615 -25.10 -9.34 4.44
CA ASN A 615 -25.62 -9.49 3.06
C ASN A 615 -25.08 -8.44 2.07
N ASN A 616 -24.43 -7.38 2.54
CA ASN A 616 -23.94 -6.26 1.73
C ASN A 616 -22.40 -6.20 1.65
N THR A 617 -21.68 -7.23 2.10
CA THR A 617 -20.21 -7.26 2.05
C THR A 617 -19.73 -8.66 1.70
N SER A 618 -18.69 -8.73 0.86
CA SER A 618 -18.08 -9.99 0.45
C SER A 618 -16.58 -9.91 0.68
N VAL A 619 -16.01 -10.95 1.30
CA VAL A 619 -14.57 -11.09 1.50
C VAL A 619 -14.05 -12.14 0.53
N VAL A 620 -12.96 -11.81 -0.14
CA VAL A 620 -12.37 -12.65 -1.17
C VAL A 620 -10.85 -12.65 -1.03
N PHE A 621 -10.24 -13.82 -1.08
CA PHE A 621 -8.80 -14.00 -1.07
C PHE A 621 -8.28 -14.16 -2.49
N LEU A 622 -7.21 -13.44 -2.84
CA LEU A 622 -6.69 -13.38 -4.20
C LEU A 622 -5.26 -13.92 -4.24
N THR A 623 -5.00 -14.87 -5.12
CA THR A 623 -3.66 -15.47 -5.27
C THR A 623 -3.38 -15.82 -6.73
N GLY A 624 -2.11 -15.77 -7.14
CA GLY A 624 -1.64 -16.17 -8.46
C GLY A 624 -1.20 -17.64 -8.53
N ARG A 625 -0.53 -18.01 -9.62
CA ARG A 625 0.13 -19.31 -9.79
C ARG A 625 1.43 -19.34 -9.02
N SER A 626 1.65 -20.41 -8.25
CA SER A 626 2.94 -20.64 -7.61
C SER A 626 3.92 -21.23 -8.62
N LYS A 627 5.21 -20.87 -8.52
CA LYS A 627 6.29 -21.49 -9.32
C LYS A 627 6.48 -22.98 -9.00
N SER A 628 6.04 -23.42 -7.83
CA SER A 628 6.04 -24.83 -7.44
C SER A 628 4.70 -25.48 -7.84
N GLU A 629 4.76 -26.47 -8.72
CA GLU A 629 3.58 -27.20 -9.20
C GLU A 629 2.82 -27.90 -8.06
N SER A 630 3.54 -28.44 -7.07
CA SER A 630 2.92 -29.11 -5.91
C SER A 630 2.13 -28.14 -5.04
N VAL A 631 2.67 -26.93 -4.80
CA VAL A 631 1.98 -25.85 -4.06
C VAL A 631 0.81 -25.31 -4.87
N HIS A 632 0.98 -25.14 -6.19
CA HIS A 632 -0.10 -24.66 -7.05
C HIS A 632 -1.29 -25.63 -7.09
N ALA A 633 -1.03 -26.94 -7.18
CA ALA A 633 -2.07 -27.97 -7.14
C ALA A 633 -2.87 -27.92 -5.83
N GLN A 634 -2.20 -27.76 -4.68
CA GLN A 634 -2.87 -27.62 -3.38
C GLN A 634 -3.75 -26.36 -3.31
N VAL A 635 -3.28 -25.23 -3.84
CA VAL A 635 -4.03 -23.97 -3.89
C VAL A 635 -5.28 -24.09 -4.76
N VAL A 636 -5.19 -24.75 -5.92
CA VAL A 636 -6.33 -25.00 -6.81
C VAL A 636 -7.37 -25.93 -6.16
N ILE A 637 -6.91 -26.99 -5.47
CA ILE A 637 -7.78 -27.87 -4.69
C ILE A 637 -8.48 -27.09 -3.57
N LYS A 638 -7.76 -26.20 -2.87
CA LYS A 638 -8.33 -25.35 -1.80
C LYS A 638 -9.34 -24.36 -2.38
N ALA A 639 -9.06 -23.74 -3.53
CA ALA A 639 -9.95 -22.81 -4.21
C ALA A 639 -11.26 -23.46 -4.67
N ASN A 640 -11.20 -24.70 -5.16
CA ASN A 640 -12.41 -25.46 -5.51
C ASN A 640 -13.26 -25.82 -4.28
N LYS A 641 -12.67 -25.89 -3.08
CA LYS A 641 -13.37 -26.16 -1.82
C LYS A 641 -13.89 -24.89 -1.15
N THR A 642 -13.13 -23.80 -1.18
CA THR A 642 -13.45 -22.54 -0.49
C THR A 642 -13.86 -21.51 -1.54
N LYS A 643 -15.17 -21.28 -1.73
CA LYS A 643 -15.75 -20.36 -2.74
C LYS A 643 -15.30 -18.89 -2.63
N ASP A 644 -14.46 -18.56 -1.66
CA ASP A 644 -13.89 -17.24 -1.36
C ASP A 644 -12.43 -17.08 -1.81
N LEU A 645 -11.77 -18.13 -2.32
CA LEU A 645 -10.38 -18.07 -2.80
C LEU A 645 -10.35 -18.05 -4.33
N ILE A 646 -9.84 -16.96 -4.89
CA ILE A 646 -9.75 -16.74 -6.32
C ILE A 646 -8.30 -16.89 -6.76
N VAL A 647 -8.07 -17.91 -7.59
CA VAL A 647 -6.80 -18.13 -8.27
C VAL A 647 -6.81 -17.36 -9.59
N MET A 648 -6.01 -16.30 -9.66
CA MET A 648 -5.89 -15.42 -10.80
C MET A 648 -4.75 -15.85 -11.72
N ASN A 649 -4.87 -15.52 -12.99
CA ASN A 649 -3.99 -16.01 -14.06
C ASN A 649 -2.71 -15.15 -14.22
N PHE A 650 -1.88 -15.11 -13.19
CA PHE A 650 -0.56 -14.47 -13.18
C PHE A 650 0.39 -15.24 -12.25
N ASP A 651 1.71 -15.12 -12.43
CA ASP A 651 2.68 -15.77 -11.55
C ASP A 651 2.87 -14.96 -10.27
N GLU A 652 2.68 -15.61 -9.11
CA GLU A 652 2.77 -14.97 -7.81
C GLU A 652 4.24 -14.59 -7.52
N SER A 653 4.52 -13.29 -7.41
CA SER A 653 5.82 -12.74 -7.02
C SER A 653 5.67 -11.28 -6.55
N TYR A 654 6.62 -10.78 -5.75
CA TYR A 654 6.64 -9.38 -5.32
C TYR A 654 6.65 -8.38 -6.49
N LYS A 655 7.30 -8.74 -7.60
CA LYS A 655 7.34 -7.90 -8.82
C LYS A 655 5.98 -7.76 -9.51
N ASN A 656 5.07 -8.71 -9.30
CA ASN A 656 3.75 -8.76 -9.96
C ASN A 656 2.60 -8.22 -9.09
N LEU A 657 2.88 -7.59 -7.94
CA LEU A 657 1.85 -7.05 -7.03
C LEU A 657 0.94 -6.00 -7.70
N SER A 658 1.48 -5.20 -8.61
CA SER A 658 0.70 -4.25 -9.42
C SER A 658 -0.30 -4.97 -10.33
N VAL A 659 0.11 -6.09 -10.94
CA VAL A 659 -0.77 -6.93 -11.78
C VAL A 659 -1.86 -7.57 -10.93
N LYS A 660 -1.52 -8.09 -9.75
CA LYS A 660 -2.48 -8.64 -8.78
C LYS A 660 -3.55 -7.62 -8.39
N THR A 661 -3.15 -6.36 -8.16
CA THR A 661 -4.04 -5.25 -7.82
C THR A 661 -4.97 -4.88 -8.99
N LEU A 662 -4.47 -4.85 -10.23
CA LEU A 662 -5.29 -4.59 -11.42
C LEU A 662 -6.32 -5.70 -11.67
N LEU A 663 -5.91 -6.96 -11.51
CA LEU A 663 -6.81 -8.10 -11.66
C LEU A 663 -7.88 -8.13 -10.56
N MET A 664 -7.54 -7.74 -9.33
CA MET A 664 -8.50 -7.51 -8.25
C MET A 664 -9.55 -6.49 -8.66
N LEU A 665 -9.14 -5.28 -9.07
CA LEU A 665 -10.06 -4.21 -9.46
C LEU A 665 -10.96 -4.63 -10.62
N ARG A 666 -10.41 -5.35 -11.62
CA ARG A 666 -11.19 -5.91 -12.73
C ARG A 666 -12.20 -6.95 -12.25
N TRP A 667 -11.79 -7.86 -11.38
CA TRP A 667 -12.68 -8.88 -10.84
C TRP A 667 -13.85 -8.25 -10.09
N VAL A 668 -13.58 -7.22 -9.27
CA VAL A 668 -14.63 -6.49 -8.54
C VAL A 668 -15.57 -5.75 -9.49
N LYS A 669 -15.05 -5.11 -10.55
CA LYS A 669 -15.90 -4.48 -11.59
C LYS A 669 -16.85 -5.50 -12.24
N ASP A 670 -16.35 -6.69 -12.54
CA ASP A 670 -17.11 -7.71 -13.28
C ASP A 670 -18.10 -8.49 -12.38
N HIS A 671 -17.79 -8.69 -11.10
CA HIS A 671 -18.54 -9.59 -10.20
C HIS A 671 -19.24 -8.88 -9.04
N CYS A 672 -18.85 -7.64 -8.72
CA CYS A 672 -19.46 -6.82 -7.68
C CYS A 672 -19.83 -5.41 -8.20
N PRO A 673 -20.63 -5.29 -9.28
CA PRO A 673 -20.91 -4.01 -9.93
C PRO A 673 -21.63 -2.99 -9.03
N ASN A 674 -22.28 -3.47 -7.96
CA ASN A 674 -23.03 -2.65 -7.00
C ASN A 674 -22.21 -2.28 -5.75
N ALA A 675 -20.95 -2.71 -5.64
CA ALA A 675 -20.10 -2.34 -4.51
C ALA A 675 -19.79 -0.84 -4.59
N LYS A 676 -19.96 -0.09 -3.49
CA LYS A 676 -19.61 1.35 -3.40
C LYS A 676 -18.15 1.60 -3.01
N PHE A 677 -17.58 0.68 -2.24
CA PHE A 677 -16.20 0.73 -1.76
C PHE A 677 -15.52 -0.63 -1.82
N ILE A 678 -14.20 -0.64 -1.98
CA ILE A 678 -13.33 -1.83 -1.95
C ILE A 678 -12.19 -1.58 -0.98
N LEU A 679 -12.00 -2.49 -0.03
CA LEU A 679 -10.83 -2.50 0.85
C LEU A 679 -9.84 -3.56 0.36
N LYS A 680 -8.61 -3.15 0.06
CA LYS A 680 -7.47 -4.06 -0.14
C LYS A 680 -6.66 -4.09 1.15
N ALA A 681 -6.30 -5.28 1.60
CA ALA A 681 -5.43 -5.50 2.75
C ALA A 681 -4.50 -6.69 2.50
N ASP A 682 -3.28 -6.64 3.02
CA ASP A 682 -2.38 -7.81 3.06
C ASP A 682 -2.86 -8.83 4.10
N ASP A 683 -2.44 -10.09 3.94
CA ASP A 683 -2.95 -11.19 4.75
C ASP A 683 -2.34 -11.28 6.16
N ASP A 684 -1.35 -10.45 6.44
CA ASP A 684 -0.72 -10.22 7.74
C ASP A 684 -1.24 -8.96 8.46
N MET A 685 -2.29 -8.31 7.94
CA MET A 685 -2.84 -7.05 8.48
C MET A 685 -4.07 -7.25 9.37
N PHE A 686 -4.20 -6.42 10.41
CA PHE A 686 -5.41 -6.30 11.24
C PHE A 686 -6.20 -5.04 10.89
N ILE A 687 -7.52 -5.16 10.73
CA ILE A 687 -8.41 -4.02 10.40
C ILE A 687 -9.50 -3.85 11.45
N ASN A 688 -9.63 -2.62 11.97
CA ASN A 688 -10.72 -2.24 12.85
C ASN A 688 -11.98 -1.92 12.02
N ILE A 689 -12.84 -2.93 11.86
CA ILE A 689 -14.07 -2.87 11.06
C ILE A 689 -15.02 -1.76 11.52
N TYR A 690 -15.11 -1.48 12.82
CA TYR A 690 -16.06 -0.50 13.35
C TYR A 690 -15.71 0.92 12.89
N ASN A 691 -14.42 1.28 12.96
CA ASN A 691 -13.93 2.56 12.49
C ASN A 691 -14.00 2.67 10.96
N LEU A 692 -13.74 1.56 10.26
CA LEU A 692 -13.82 1.51 8.80
C LEU A 692 -15.26 1.73 8.31
N LEU A 693 -16.22 1.01 8.90
CA LEU A 693 -17.64 1.17 8.56
C LEU A 693 -18.10 2.58 8.86
N ASP A 694 -17.79 3.11 10.04
CA ASP A 694 -18.06 4.49 10.39
C ASP A 694 -17.46 5.51 9.41
N PHE A 695 -16.25 5.27 8.92
CA PHE A 695 -15.60 6.11 7.91
C PHE A 695 -16.30 6.06 6.55
N ILE A 696 -16.47 4.86 5.99
CA ILE A 696 -17.14 4.61 4.69
C ILE A 696 -18.48 5.32 4.63
N ASN A 697 -19.18 5.23 5.73
CA ASN A 697 -20.50 5.75 5.91
C ASN A 697 -20.56 7.29 6.03
N ARG A 698 -19.55 7.92 6.64
CA ARG A 698 -19.42 9.39 6.64
C ARG A 698 -19.06 9.93 5.26
N GLU A 699 -18.32 9.15 4.48
CA GLU A 699 -17.83 9.48 3.14
C GLU A 699 -18.73 8.94 2.01
N GLU A 700 -19.96 8.49 2.30
CA GLU A 700 -20.83 7.80 1.34
C GLU A 700 -21.17 8.64 0.09
N SER A 701 -21.00 9.96 0.17
CA SER A 701 -21.16 10.91 -0.94
C SER A 701 -19.91 11.05 -1.84
N ASN A 702 -18.73 10.62 -1.39
CA ASN A 702 -17.45 10.80 -2.09
C ASN A 702 -16.84 9.47 -2.57
N ASN A 703 -17.59 8.72 -3.37
CA ASN A 703 -17.19 7.40 -3.90
C ASN A 703 -16.13 7.45 -5.03
N SER A 704 -15.45 8.60 -5.20
CA SER A 704 -14.40 8.85 -6.20
C SER A 704 -12.98 8.88 -5.60
N ALA A 705 -12.83 8.86 -4.28
CA ALA A 705 -11.55 9.02 -3.61
C ALA A 705 -10.88 7.68 -3.22
N ILE A 706 -9.55 7.72 -3.03
CA ILE A 706 -8.74 6.63 -2.48
C ILE A 706 -8.26 7.08 -1.10
N TYR A 707 -8.47 6.23 -0.10
CA TYR A 707 -8.17 6.54 1.30
C TYR A 707 -7.13 5.56 1.86
N GLY A 708 -6.17 6.10 2.61
CA GLY A 708 -5.19 5.34 3.39
C GLY A 708 -4.03 6.23 3.83
N LYS A 709 -2.91 5.62 4.25
CA LYS A 709 -1.73 6.40 4.66
C LYS A 709 -1.03 6.99 3.43
N LEU A 710 -0.90 8.31 3.40
CA LEU A 710 -0.19 9.01 2.33
C LEU A 710 1.33 8.83 2.49
N GLY A 711 1.95 8.25 1.47
CA GLY A 711 3.40 8.30 1.25
C GLY A 711 3.71 9.55 0.46
N HIS A 712 4.24 10.56 1.15
CA HIS A 712 4.66 11.84 0.56
C HIS A 712 6.19 11.89 0.53
N ASN A 713 6.75 12.31 -0.61
CA ASN A 713 8.19 12.45 -0.81
C ASN A 713 9.05 11.19 -0.57
N TRP A 714 8.50 10.00 -0.79
CA TRP A 714 9.25 8.76 -0.61
C TRP A 714 10.14 8.47 -1.82
N ALA A 715 11.41 8.16 -1.58
CA ALA A 715 12.35 7.78 -2.63
C ALA A 715 12.21 6.29 -3.02
N PRO A 716 12.29 5.95 -4.31
CA PRO A 716 12.40 4.57 -4.77
C PRO A 716 13.70 3.95 -4.26
N ILE A 717 13.59 2.75 -3.69
CA ILE A 717 14.75 1.99 -3.21
C ILE A 717 15.50 1.44 -4.43
N ARG A 718 16.77 1.83 -4.59
CA ARG A 718 17.61 1.45 -5.74
C ARG A 718 18.57 0.29 -5.46
N ASN A 719 18.61 -0.18 -4.22
CA ASN A 719 19.48 -1.28 -3.81
C ASN A 719 19.01 -2.60 -4.45
N SER A 720 19.84 -3.22 -5.27
CA SER A 720 19.56 -4.47 -5.99
C SER A 720 19.32 -5.69 -5.11
N ASN A 721 19.73 -5.63 -3.85
CA ASN A 721 19.48 -6.67 -2.86
C ASN A 721 18.18 -6.47 -2.08
N SER A 722 17.48 -5.34 -2.29
CA SER A 722 16.18 -5.09 -1.66
C SER A 722 15.07 -5.78 -2.45
N LYS A 723 14.16 -6.49 -1.76
CA LYS A 723 12.92 -7.01 -2.36
C LYS A 723 11.98 -5.91 -2.87
N TRP A 724 12.20 -4.67 -2.45
CA TRP A 724 11.47 -3.47 -2.87
C TRP A 724 12.27 -2.62 -3.87
N MET A 725 13.33 -3.19 -4.47
CA MET A 725 14.09 -2.50 -5.49
C MET A 725 13.17 -2.11 -6.66
N VAL A 726 13.28 -0.86 -7.07
CA VAL A 726 12.70 -0.37 -8.31
C VAL A 726 13.83 0.17 -9.17
N THR A 727 14.01 -0.36 -10.37
CA THR A 727 15.06 0.10 -11.29
C THR A 727 14.72 1.50 -11.81
N LEU A 728 15.71 2.20 -12.34
CA LEU A 728 15.47 3.47 -13.04
C LEU A 728 14.57 3.26 -14.27
N ASP A 729 14.65 2.09 -14.90
CA ASP A 729 13.77 1.70 -16.01
C ASP A 729 12.31 1.55 -15.56
N GLU A 730 12.07 1.03 -14.36
CA GLU A 730 10.73 0.87 -13.80
C GLU A 730 10.14 2.22 -13.34
N TYR A 731 10.92 3.02 -12.61
CA TYR A 731 10.52 4.35 -12.13
C TYR A 731 11.75 5.25 -12.06
N ASP A 732 11.83 6.30 -12.86
CA ASP A 732 13.04 7.10 -13.10
C ASP A 732 13.19 8.32 -12.17
N LYS A 733 12.09 8.76 -11.54
CA LYS A 733 12.10 9.92 -10.64
C LYS A 733 12.76 9.60 -9.29
N PRO A 734 13.39 10.60 -8.62
CA PRO A 734 14.02 10.42 -7.32
C PRO A 734 13.01 10.25 -6.18
N VAL A 735 11.73 10.51 -6.43
CA VAL A 735 10.65 10.56 -5.46
C VAL A 735 9.35 10.09 -6.12
N TYR A 736 8.59 9.23 -5.45
CA TYR A 736 7.24 8.84 -5.88
C TYR A 736 6.26 10.01 -5.79
N PRO A 737 5.29 10.17 -6.72
CA PRO A 737 4.17 11.06 -6.49
C PRO A 737 3.41 10.58 -5.26
N ASP A 738 2.67 11.49 -4.63
CA ASP A 738 1.81 11.17 -3.50
C ASP A 738 0.95 9.95 -3.80
N TYR A 739 1.13 8.90 -2.99
CA TYR A 739 0.46 7.63 -3.16
C TYR A 739 0.05 7.06 -1.80
N ILE A 740 -0.93 6.17 -1.81
CA ILE A 740 -1.36 5.49 -0.60
C ILE A 740 -0.52 4.23 -0.40
N THR A 741 -0.01 4.02 0.81
CA THR A 741 0.89 2.91 1.11
C THR A 741 0.22 1.54 0.94
N GLY A 742 1.00 0.56 0.47
CA GLY A 742 0.53 -0.77 0.05
C GLY A 742 -0.15 -1.69 1.08
N PRO A 743 0.14 -1.64 2.41
CA PRO A 743 -0.37 -2.64 3.35
C PRO A 743 -1.91 -2.69 3.45
N SER A 744 -2.58 -1.53 3.38
CA SER A 744 -4.04 -1.47 3.32
C SER A 744 -4.54 -0.13 2.79
N TYR A 745 -5.55 -0.15 1.93
CA TYR A 745 -6.19 1.05 1.41
C TYR A 745 -7.64 0.80 0.96
N LEU A 746 -8.45 1.85 0.99
CA LEU A 746 -9.86 1.85 0.62
C LEU A 746 -10.08 2.63 -0.69
N PHE A 747 -10.80 2.04 -1.64
CA PHE A 747 -11.15 2.60 -2.94
C PHE A 747 -12.65 2.89 -3.01
N GLY A 748 -13.04 4.09 -3.44
CA GLY A 748 -14.38 4.33 -3.99
C GLY A 748 -14.50 3.71 -5.39
N THR A 749 -15.66 3.12 -5.70
CA THR A 749 -15.83 2.33 -6.94
C THR A 749 -16.27 3.12 -8.16
N LYS A 750 -16.70 4.38 -7.98
CA LYS A 750 -17.26 5.23 -9.06
C LYS A 750 -16.31 5.36 -10.25
N ASP A 751 -15.02 5.51 -9.97
CA ASP A 751 -14.00 5.76 -10.99
C ASP A 751 -13.13 4.53 -11.27
N ILE A 752 -13.43 3.36 -10.72
CA ILE A 752 -12.68 2.13 -11.04
C ILE A 752 -12.74 1.81 -12.53
N GLY A 753 -13.87 2.09 -13.18
CA GLY A 753 -14.00 1.95 -14.63
C GLY A 753 -13.03 2.84 -15.40
N GLN A 754 -12.86 4.09 -14.94
CA GLN A 754 -11.92 5.05 -15.54
C GLN A 754 -10.47 4.72 -15.19
N LEU A 755 -10.19 4.33 -13.95
CA LEU A 755 -8.88 3.90 -13.49
C LEU A 755 -8.42 2.64 -14.24
N LEU A 756 -9.29 1.63 -14.37
CA LEU A 756 -9.02 0.45 -15.20
C LEU A 756 -8.91 0.82 -16.68
N ALA A 757 -9.70 1.76 -17.18
CA ALA A 757 -9.55 2.23 -18.56
C ALA A 757 -8.18 2.91 -18.74
N VAL A 758 -7.71 3.71 -17.78
CA VAL A 758 -6.38 4.33 -17.80
C VAL A 758 -5.29 3.26 -17.67
N CYS A 759 -5.42 2.30 -16.74
CA CYS A 759 -4.43 1.25 -16.50
C CYS A 759 -4.39 0.17 -17.60
N VAL A 760 -5.51 -0.11 -18.27
CA VAL A 760 -5.58 -0.97 -19.48
C VAL A 760 -5.10 -0.19 -20.71
N ARG A 761 -5.15 1.15 -20.68
CA ARG A 761 -4.51 2.05 -21.66
C ARG A 761 -3.05 2.40 -21.30
N LEU A 762 -2.49 1.87 -20.21
CA LEU A 762 -1.07 1.97 -19.89
C LEU A 762 -0.31 0.81 -20.57
N PRO A 763 0.77 1.06 -21.32
CA PRO A 763 1.40 0.05 -22.18
C PRO A 763 2.27 -0.99 -21.45
N TYR A 764 2.13 -1.16 -20.14
CA TYR A 764 2.96 -2.13 -19.40
C TYR A 764 2.53 -3.59 -19.58
N LEU A 765 1.65 -3.89 -20.54
CA LEU A 765 1.07 -5.21 -20.78
C LEU A 765 0.87 -5.50 -22.28
N CYS A 766 1.88 -5.30 -23.13
CA CYS A 766 1.83 -5.69 -24.54
C CYS A 766 3.17 -6.24 -25.05
N LEU A 767 3.54 -7.43 -24.58
CA LEU A 767 4.45 -8.36 -25.27
C LEU A 767 3.80 -9.75 -25.26
N CYS A 768 3.31 -10.19 -26.41
CA CYS A 768 2.43 -11.36 -26.54
C CYS A 768 3.25 -12.64 -26.76
N ASP A 769 3.42 -13.45 -25.72
CA ASP A 769 3.70 -14.89 -25.89
C ASP A 769 2.36 -15.65 -26.01
N ARG A 770 2.32 -16.86 -26.58
CA ARG A 770 1.11 -17.69 -26.81
C ARG A 770 0.22 -17.80 -25.57
N ASN A 771 0.82 -17.96 -24.39
CA ASN A 771 0.11 -18.01 -23.11
C ASN A 771 -0.50 -16.68 -22.67
N MET A 772 0.07 -15.56 -23.12
CA MET A 772 -0.46 -14.22 -22.90
C MET A 772 -1.55 -13.89 -23.92
N CYS A 773 -1.39 -14.29 -25.18
CA CYS A 773 -2.44 -14.21 -26.19
C CYS A 773 -3.73 -14.89 -25.73
N ARG A 774 -3.68 -16.03 -25.01
CA ARG A 774 -4.87 -16.72 -24.47
C ARG A 774 -5.55 -16.04 -23.27
N LYS A 775 -4.97 -15.02 -22.64
CA LYS A 775 -5.51 -14.43 -21.39
C LYS A 775 -6.76 -13.60 -21.67
N LYS A 776 -7.65 -13.49 -20.67
CA LYS A 776 -8.99 -12.87 -20.74
C LYS A 776 -9.04 -11.37 -21.18
N ASN A 777 -7.90 -10.74 -21.49
CA ASN A 777 -7.73 -9.29 -21.60
C ASN A 777 -6.96 -8.84 -22.86
N THR A 778 -6.63 -9.74 -23.79
CA THR A 778 -5.90 -9.46 -25.03
C THR A 778 -6.82 -9.49 -26.26
N TRP A 779 -6.25 -9.24 -27.44
CA TRP A 779 -6.96 -9.18 -28.73
C TRP A 779 -7.45 -10.54 -29.27
N THR A 780 -7.23 -11.68 -28.62
CA THR A 780 -7.76 -12.96 -29.14
C THR A 780 -9.16 -13.27 -28.61
N LYS A 781 -9.53 -12.73 -27.44
CA LYS A 781 -10.76 -13.13 -26.73
C LYS A 781 -12.06 -12.70 -27.41
N PRO A 782 -12.23 -11.47 -27.92
CA PRO A 782 -13.46 -11.12 -28.62
C PRO A 782 -13.69 -11.99 -29.87
N LEU A 783 -12.63 -12.50 -30.50
CA LEU A 783 -12.71 -13.49 -31.59
C LEU A 783 -13.10 -14.89 -31.08
N SER A 784 -12.67 -15.29 -29.88
CA SER A 784 -13.06 -16.59 -29.29
C SER A 784 -14.48 -16.61 -28.70
N LEU A 785 -15.13 -15.45 -28.55
CA LEU A 785 -16.51 -15.31 -28.02
C LEU A 785 -17.58 -15.19 -29.11
N SER A 786 -17.16 -15.02 -30.37
CA SER A 786 -18.06 -14.98 -31.52
C SER A 786 -18.24 -16.38 -32.10
N ASN A 787 -19.47 -16.82 -32.33
CA ASN A 787 -19.77 -18.17 -32.85
C ASN A 787 -19.23 -18.43 -34.27
N ASN A 788 -18.74 -17.40 -34.98
CA ASN A 788 -18.30 -17.47 -36.38
C ASN A 788 -16.79 -17.23 -36.58
N THR A 789 -16.00 -17.16 -35.50
CA THR A 789 -14.55 -16.91 -35.58
C THR A 789 -13.78 -17.90 -34.70
N SER A 790 -12.58 -18.29 -35.13
CA SER A 790 -11.72 -19.23 -34.40
C SER A 790 -10.27 -18.75 -34.46
N VAL A 791 -9.55 -18.90 -33.36
CA VAL A 791 -8.13 -18.51 -33.21
C VAL A 791 -7.33 -19.77 -32.97
N VAL A 792 -6.25 -19.96 -33.72
CA VAL A 792 -5.39 -21.13 -33.64
C VAL A 792 -3.93 -20.73 -33.72
N PHE A 793 -3.09 -21.33 -32.88
CA PHE A 793 -1.63 -21.16 -32.88
C PHE A 793 -0.97 -22.30 -33.64
N LEU A 794 0.12 -22.00 -34.34
CA LEU A 794 0.83 -22.94 -35.22
C LEU A 794 2.29 -23.04 -34.78
N THR A 795 2.79 -24.26 -34.61
CA THR A 795 4.22 -24.49 -34.30
C THR A 795 4.73 -25.80 -34.87
N GLY A 796 6.02 -25.87 -35.15
CA GLY A 796 6.73 -27.09 -35.55
C GLY A 796 7.36 -27.86 -34.38
N ARG A 797 8.23 -28.81 -34.70
CA ARG A 797 9.10 -29.51 -33.76
C ARG A 797 10.20 -28.58 -33.29
N SER A 798 10.37 -28.49 -31.97
CA SER A 798 11.48 -27.77 -31.35
C SER A 798 12.72 -28.66 -31.36
N LYS A 799 13.90 -28.08 -31.61
CA LYS A 799 15.20 -28.79 -31.51
C LYS A 799 15.50 -29.28 -30.08
N SER A 800 14.89 -28.67 -29.08
CA SER A 800 14.97 -29.11 -27.68
C SER A 800 13.83 -30.09 -27.39
N GLU A 801 14.16 -31.33 -27.05
CA GLU A 801 13.20 -32.39 -26.69
C GLU A 801 12.35 -32.00 -25.48
N SER A 802 12.94 -31.31 -24.49
CA SER A 802 12.21 -30.85 -23.29
C SER A 802 11.16 -29.79 -23.62
N VAL A 803 11.49 -28.86 -24.51
CA VAL A 803 10.54 -27.84 -25.01
C VAL A 803 9.48 -28.48 -25.89
N HIS A 804 9.87 -29.46 -26.73
CA HIS A 804 8.91 -30.15 -27.58
C HIS A 804 7.88 -30.95 -26.76
N ALA A 805 8.31 -31.64 -25.71
CA ALA A 805 7.41 -32.36 -24.80
C ALA A 805 6.39 -31.41 -24.14
N GLN A 806 6.81 -30.22 -23.73
CA GLN A 806 5.92 -29.20 -23.16
C GLN A 806 4.89 -28.68 -24.18
N VAL A 807 5.30 -28.48 -25.43
CA VAL A 807 4.41 -28.07 -26.53
C VAL A 807 3.33 -29.13 -26.80
N ILE A 808 3.67 -30.41 -26.75
CA ILE A 808 2.70 -31.51 -26.90
C ILE A 808 1.71 -31.54 -25.72
N ILE A 809 2.19 -31.33 -24.49
CA ILE A 809 1.32 -31.23 -23.30
C ILE A 809 0.37 -30.04 -23.43
N GLU A 810 0.86 -28.88 -23.89
CA GLU A 810 0.07 -27.68 -24.14
C GLU A 810 -1.02 -27.93 -25.19
N ALA A 811 -0.66 -28.55 -26.32
CA ALA A 811 -1.59 -28.85 -27.41
C ALA A 811 -2.75 -29.75 -26.96
N ASN A 812 -2.44 -30.78 -26.16
CA ASN A 812 -3.45 -31.67 -25.57
C ASN A 812 -4.40 -30.95 -24.61
N LYS A 813 -3.94 -29.86 -23.97
CA LYS A 813 -4.70 -29.13 -22.97
C LYS A 813 -5.58 -28.02 -23.56
N THR A 814 -5.06 -27.24 -24.51
CA THR A 814 -5.71 -25.99 -24.95
C THR A 814 -6.60 -26.15 -26.17
N LYS A 815 -6.42 -27.22 -26.96
CA LYS A 815 -7.17 -27.52 -28.20
C LYS A 815 -7.15 -26.40 -29.27
N ASP A 816 -6.28 -25.40 -29.09
CA ASP A 816 -6.10 -24.23 -29.97
C ASP A 816 -4.68 -24.16 -30.57
N LEU A 817 -3.88 -25.21 -30.39
CA LEU A 817 -2.49 -25.29 -30.83
C LEU A 817 -2.32 -26.47 -31.78
N ILE A 818 -1.91 -26.18 -33.01
CA ILE A 818 -1.58 -27.19 -34.02
C ILE A 818 -0.06 -27.36 -34.05
N VAL A 819 0.39 -28.56 -33.71
CA VAL A 819 1.80 -28.96 -33.81
C VAL A 819 1.99 -29.70 -35.13
N MET A 820 2.76 -29.12 -36.03
CA MET A 820 2.99 -29.63 -37.38
C MET A 820 4.34 -30.34 -37.47
N ASN A 821 4.43 -31.30 -38.39
CA ASN A 821 5.62 -32.13 -38.58
C ASN A 821 6.68 -31.43 -39.46
N PHE A 822 7.33 -30.39 -38.93
CA PHE A 822 8.49 -29.72 -39.53
C PHE A 822 9.37 -29.12 -38.43
N ASP A 823 10.67 -28.92 -38.68
CA ASP A 823 11.56 -28.30 -37.69
C ASP A 823 11.35 -26.78 -37.64
N GLU A 824 11.07 -26.24 -36.45
CA GLU A 824 10.82 -24.82 -36.26
C GLU A 824 12.13 -24.02 -36.42
N SER A 825 12.18 -23.17 -37.45
CA SER A 825 13.27 -22.21 -37.66
C SER A 825 12.81 -21.07 -38.59
N TYR A 826 13.48 -19.92 -38.52
CA TYR A 826 13.19 -18.79 -39.42
C TYR A 826 13.30 -19.19 -40.91
N LYS A 827 14.27 -20.05 -41.23
CA LYS A 827 14.47 -20.58 -42.58
C LYS A 827 13.36 -21.54 -43.06
N ASN A 828 12.41 -21.92 -42.20
CA ASN A 828 11.29 -22.81 -42.53
C ASN A 828 9.92 -22.10 -42.47
N LEU A 829 9.87 -20.76 -42.37
CA LEU A 829 8.60 -20.03 -42.26
C LEU A 829 7.66 -20.24 -43.45
N SER A 830 8.19 -20.28 -44.68
CA SER A 830 7.37 -20.60 -45.86
C SER A 830 6.73 -21.98 -45.76
N VAL A 831 7.41 -22.98 -45.18
CA VAL A 831 6.85 -24.32 -44.95
C VAL A 831 5.70 -24.23 -43.93
N LYS A 832 5.90 -23.47 -42.85
CA LYS A 832 4.88 -23.24 -41.83
C LYS A 832 3.62 -22.61 -42.41
N THR A 833 3.74 -21.59 -43.25
CA THR A 833 2.58 -20.96 -43.93
C THR A 833 1.89 -21.92 -44.89
N LEU A 834 2.63 -22.73 -45.67
CA LEU A 834 2.01 -23.70 -46.58
C LEU A 834 1.21 -24.77 -45.83
N LEU A 835 1.75 -25.26 -44.70
CA LEU A 835 1.04 -26.21 -43.84
C LEU A 835 -0.18 -25.56 -43.16
N MET A 836 -0.11 -24.28 -42.77
CA MET A 836 -1.26 -23.51 -42.31
C MET A 836 -2.35 -23.43 -43.39
N LEU A 837 -2.00 -23.04 -44.62
CA LEU A 837 -2.94 -22.92 -45.73
C LEU A 837 -3.59 -24.26 -46.07
N ARG A 838 -2.81 -25.35 -46.08
CA ARG A 838 -3.32 -26.71 -46.24
C ARG A 838 -4.29 -27.08 -45.12
N TRP A 839 -3.93 -26.81 -43.87
CA TRP A 839 -4.80 -27.11 -42.73
C TRP A 839 -6.13 -26.35 -42.81
N VAL A 840 -6.10 -25.05 -43.16
CA VAL A 840 -7.31 -24.24 -43.33
C VAL A 840 -8.18 -24.75 -44.47
N LYS A 841 -7.60 -25.15 -45.60
CA LYS A 841 -8.33 -25.78 -46.73
C LYS A 841 -9.05 -27.05 -46.28
N ASP A 842 -8.38 -27.89 -45.50
CA ASP A 842 -8.87 -29.23 -45.14
C ASP A 842 -9.86 -29.19 -43.95
N HIS A 843 -9.68 -28.28 -42.99
CA HIS A 843 -10.42 -28.25 -41.71
C HIS A 843 -11.36 -27.06 -41.55
N CYS A 844 -11.19 -26.00 -42.33
CA CYS A 844 -12.01 -24.77 -42.27
C CYS A 844 -12.58 -24.37 -43.65
N PRO A 845 -13.26 -25.28 -44.40
CA PRO A 845 -13.69 -25.02 -45.77
C PRO A 845 -14.74 -23.89 -45.90
N ASN A 846 -15.44 -23.58 -44.80
CA ASN A 846 -16.48 -22.54 -44.75
C ASN A 846 -15.94 -21.17 -44.28
N ALA A 847 -14.69 -21.07 -43.86
CA ALA A 847 -14.11 -19.79 -43.45
C ALA A 847 -13.98 -18.89 -44.68
N LYS A 848 -14.48 -17.65 -44.62
CA LYS A 848 -14.39 -16.67 -45.74
C LYS A 848 -13.06 -15.93 -45.77
N PHE A 849 -12.47 -15.70 -44.59
CA PHE A 849 -11.22 -14.99 -44.42
C PHE A 849 -10.33 -15.68 -43.39
N LEU A 850 -9.01 -15.56 -43.57
CA LEU A 850 -7.98 -16.03 -42.67
C LEU A 850 -7.03 -14.87 -42.35
N LEU A 851 -6.97 -14.46 -41.08
CA LEU A 851 -5.93 -13.52 -40.63
C LEU A 851 -4.72 -14.31 -40.16
N LYS A 852 -3.56 -14.07 -40.77
CA LYS A 852 -2.26 -14.50 -40.23
C LYS A 852 -1.64 -13.30 -39.53
N ALA A 853 -1.15 -13.52 -38.31
CA ALA A 853 -0.38 -12.54 -37.56
C ALA A 853 0.73 -13.23 -36.77
N ASP A 854 1.86 -12.55 -36.63
CA ASP A 854 2.93 -12.97 -35.74
C ASP A 854 2.51 -12.78 -34.27
N ASP A 855 3.15 -13.52 -33.36
CA ASP A 855 2.79 -13.46 -31.94
C ASP A 855 3.23 -12.14 -31.28
N ASP A 856 4.15 -11.39 -31.86
CA ASP A 856 4.56 -10.05 -31.42
C ASP A 856 3.73 -8.89 -32.03
N MET A 857 2.54 -9.20 -32.57
CA MET A 857 1.59 -8.23 -33.11
C MET A 857 0.47 -7.83 -32.12
N PHE A 858 0.04 -6.57 -32.20
CA PHE A 858 -1.25 -6.13 -31.67
C PHE A 858 -2.29 -6.08 -32.80
N ILE A 859 -3.48 -6.66 -32.57
CA ILE A 859 -4.61 -6.63 -33.51
C ILE A 859 -5.79 -5.88 -32.87
N ASN A 860 -6.29 -4.84 -33.54
CA ASN A 860 -7.55 -4.21 -33.19
C ASN A 860 -8.71 -4.95 -33.87
N ILE A 861 -9.31 -5.90 -33.15
CA ILE A 861 -10.39 -6.74 -33.67
C ILE A 861 -11.60 -5.92 -34.11
N TYR A 862 -11.91 -4.83 -33.43
CA TYR A 862 -13.10 -4.04 -33.76
C TYR A 862 -12.96 -3.44 -35.15
N ASN A 863 -11.79 -2.88 -35.45
CA ASN A 863 -11.49 -2.34 -36.78
C ASN A 863 -11.36 -3.45 -37.83
N LEU A 864 -10.84 -4.62 -37.46
CA LEU A 864 -10.82 -5.78 -38.37
C LEU A 864 -12.23 -6.25 -38.74
N LEU A 865 -13.12 -6.37 -37.75
CA LEU A 865 -14.50 -6.79 -37.97
C LEU A 865 -15.30 -5.72 -38.69
N ASP A 866 -15.04 -4.44 -38.43
CA ASP A 866 -15.63 -3.33 -39.18
C ASP A 866 -15.19 -3.37 -40.65
N PHE A 867 -13.89 -3.57 -40.93
CA PHE A 867 -13.40 -3.78 -42.29
C PHE A 867 -14.11 -4.97 -42.98
N ILE A 868 -14.24 -6.11 -42.31
CA ILE A 868 -14.88 -7.30 -42.90
C ILE A 868 -16.39 -7.11 -43.12
N ASN A 869 -17.10 -6.49 -42.17
CA ASN A 869 -18.56 -6.40 -42.19
C ASN A 869 -19.07 -5.18 -42.98
N SER A 870 -18.41 -4.03 -42.83
CA SER A 870 -18.83 -2.74 -43.39
C SER A 870 -18.27 -2.53 -44.80
N GLU A 871 -17.01 -2.89 -45.04
CA GLU A 871 -16.39 -2.70 -46.37
C GLU A 871 -16.50 -3.94 -47.28
N GLN A 872 -16.91 -5.09 -46.73
CA GLN A 872 -17.08 -6.37 -47.45
C GLN A 872 -15.95 -6.68 -48.45
N PRO A 873 -14.71 -6.87 -47.96
CA PRO A 873 -13.56 -7.16 -48.83
C PRO A 873 -13.79 -8.40 -49.70
N ASN A 874 -13.19 -8.41 -50.89
CA ASN A 874 -13.28 -9.55 -51.80
C ASN A 874 -12.54 -10.76 -51.21
N ASN A 875 -13.24 -11.87 -51.01
CA ASN A 875 -12.68 -13.14 -50.52
C ASN A 875 -11.74 -13.86 -51.52
N SER A 876 -11.39 -13.21 -52.64
CA SER A 876 -10.45 -13.69 -53.66
C SER A 876 -9.10 -12.97 -53.62
N ALA A 877 -8.89 -12.02 -52.69
CA ALA A 877 -7.70 -11.18 -52.60
C ALA A 877 -6.97 -11.32 -51.25
N ILE A 878 -5.73 -10.82 -51.20
CA ILE A 878 -4.88 -10.74 -50.00
C ILE A 878 -4.77 -9.27 -49.60
N TYR A 879 -5.04 -8.94 -48.34
CA TYR A 879 -5.03 -7.58 -47.82
C TYR A 879 -3.96 -7.40 -46.74
N GLY A 880 -3.27 -6.26 -46.75
CA GLY A 880 -2.37 -5.86 -45.67
C GLY A 880 -1.44 -4.72 -46.09
N LYS A 881 -0.26 -4.63 -45.46
CA LYS A 881 0.73 -3.62 -45.85
C LYS A 881 1.42 -4.02 -47.15
N PHE A 882 1.02 -3.37 -48.24
CA PHE A 882 1.59 -3.57 -49.57
C PHE A 882 3.06 -3.14 -49.66
N ALA A 883 3.91 -3.98 -50.24
CA ALA A 883 5.32 -3.75 -50.54
C ALA A 883 5.53 -3.83 -52.06
N HIS A 884 6.12 -2.78 -52.65
CA HIS A 884 6.30 -2.61 -54.10
C HIS A 884 7.77 -2.34 -54.42
N ASN A 885 8.31 -2.96 -55.48
CA ASN A 885 9.70 -2.80 -55.93
C ASN A 885 10.77 -3.05 -54.84
N TRP A 886 10.52 -3.99 -53.94
CA TRP A 886 11.46 -4.30 -52.86
C TRP A 886 12.65 -5.14 -53.38
N PRO A 887 13.90 -4.72 -53.15
CA PRO A 887 15.07 -5.46 -53.62
C PRO A 887 15.46 -6.62 -52.68
N PRO A 888 16.01 -7.73 -53.20
CA PRO A 888 16.63 -8.76 -52.37
C PRO A 888 17.87 -8.25 -51.64
N ILE A 889 17.93 -8.45 -50.32
CA ILE A 889 19.10 -8.08 -49.51
C ILE A 889 20.20 -9.11 -49.71
N ARG A 890 21.41 -8.67 -50.06
CA ARG A 890 22.56 -9.54 -50.36
C ARG A 890 23.63 -9.57 -49.26
N ASN A 891 23.45 -8.81 -48.19
CA ASN A 891 24.37 -8.76 -47.05
C ASN A 891 24.24 -10.03 -46.20
N SER A 892 25.35 -10.75 -45.98
CA SER A 892 25.43 -11.99 -45.20
C SER A 892 25.00 -11.85 -43.73
N ASP A 893 25.09 -10.64 -43.17
CA ASP A 893 24.74 -10.37 -41.77
C ASP A 893 23.25 -10.09 -41.58
N SER A 894 22.50 -9.94 -42.69
CA SER A 894 21.06 -9.71 -42.63
C SER A 894 20.29 -11.04 -42.47
N LYS A 895 19.32 -11.06 -41.54
CA LYS A 895 18.36 -12.17 -41.44
C LYS A 895 17.50 -12.37 -42.70
N TRP A 896 17.48 -11.37 -43.60
CA TRP A 896 16.74 -11.37 -44.86
C TRP A 896 17.64 -11.61 -46.08
N MET A 897 18.88 -12.07 -45.87
CA MET A 897 19.85 -12.34 -46.94
C MET A 897 19.32 -13.40 -47.92
N VAL A 898 19.34 -13.09 -49.21
CA VAL A 898 19.04 -14.05 -50.29
C VAL A 898 20.19 -14.02 -51.28
N THR A 899 20.66 -15.19 -51.71
CA THR A 899 21.74 -15.32 -52.69
C THR A 899 21.22 -15.16 -54.13
N LEU A 900 22.10 -14.85 -55.08
CA LEU A 900 21.73 -14.80 -56.51
C LEU A 900 21.25 -16.15 -57.05
N GLN A 901 21.67 -17.26 -56.43
CA GLN A 901 21.19 -18.60 -56.79
C GLN A 901 19.76 -18.85 -56.31
N GLU A 902 19.38 -18.29 -55.16
CA GLU A 902 18.03 -18.43 -54.60
C GLU A 902 17.01 -17.50 -55.27
N TYR A 903 17.44 -16.30 -55.69
CA TYR A 903 16.60 -15.37 -56.43
C TYR A 903 17.49 -14.41 -57.24
N ASP A 904 17.36 -14.44 -58.57
CA ASP A 904 18.24 -13.78 -59.53
C ASP A 904 17.73 -12.41 -60.03
N LYS A 905 16.44 -12.12 -59.84
CA LYS A 905 15.83 -10.84 -60.25
C LYS A 905 16.22 -9.69 -59.31
N PRO A 906 16.26 -8.44 -59.83
CA PRO A 906 16.66 -7.26 -59.05
C PRO A 906 15.62 -6.82 -58.01
N THR A 907 14.36 -7.17 -58.19
CA THR A 907 13.25 -6.84 -57.28
C THR A 907 12.32 -8.04 -57.11
N TYR A 908 11.68 -8.13 -55.95
CA TYR A 908 10.59 -9.06 -55.69
C TYR A 908 9.28 -8.58 -56.35
N PRO A 909 8.37 -9.50 -56.71
CA PRO A 909 7.00 -9.15 -57.08
C PRO A 909 6.28 -8.46 -55.92
N ASP A 910 5.25 -7.67 -56.21
CA ASP A 910 4.48 -7.00 -55.16
C ASP A 910 3.89 -8.01 -54.18
N PHE A 911 4.18 -7.80 -52.89
CA PHE A 911 3.78 -8.70 -51.81
C PHE A 911 3.16 -7.93 -50.64
N VAL A 912 2.59 -8.64 -49.68
CA VAL A 912 2.03 -8.06 -48.45
C VAL A 912 2.94 -8.44 -47.28
N ALA A 913 3.37 -7.46 -46.49
CA ALA A 913 4.39 -7.65 -45.45
C ALA A 913 3.99 -8.70 -44.39
N GLY A 914 4.96 -9.52 -44.00
CA GLY A 914 4.78 -10.72 -43.17
C GLY A 914 4.22 -10.60 -41.75
N PRO A 915 4.37 -9.47 -41.00
CA PRO A 915 3.92 -9.44 -39.61
C PRO A 915 2.42 -9.66 -39.42
N SER A 916 1.58 -9.20 -40.36
CA SER A 916 0.16 -9.54 -40.38
C SER A 916 -0.50 -9.24 -41.73
N TYR A 917 -1.35 -10.14 -42.21
CA TYR A 917 -2.14 -9.96 -43.43
C TYR A 917 -3.43 -10.81 -43.39
N LEU A 918 -4.44 -10.39 -44.16
CA LEU A 918 -5.76 -11.04 -44.26
C LEU A 918 -5.92 -11.71 -45.64
N PHE A 919 -6.06 -13.03 -45.63
CA PHE A 919 -6.32 -13.87 -46.80
C PHE A 919 -7.81 -14.07 -47.06
N GLY A 920 -8.25 -13.85 -48.30
CA GLY A 920 -9.48 -14.43 -48.82
C GLY A 920 -9.31 -15.92 -49.14
N THR A 921 -10.20 -16.78 -48.63
CA THR A 921 -9.99 -18.23 -48.67
C THR A 921 -10.35 -18.90 -50.01
N LYS A 922 -11.02 -18.18 -50.93
CA LYS A 922 -11.58 -18.74 -52.17
C LYS A 922 -10.54 -19.43 -53.06
N HIS A 923 -9.30 -18.91 -53.10
CA HIS A 923 -8.24 -19.40 -53.99
C HIS A 923 -7.06 -20.06 -53.24
N ILE A 924 -7.19 -20.38 -51.95
CA ILE A 924 -6.11 -21.02 -51.17
C ILE A 924 -5.62 -22.32 -51.82
N GLY A 925 -6.53 -23.14 -52.38
CA GLY A 925 -6.16 -24.38 -53.04
C GLY A 925 -5.31 -24.19 -54.31
N GLN A 926 -5.60 -23.15 -55.09
CA GLN A 926 -4.83 -22.77 -56.28
C GLN A 926 -3.46 -22.24 -55.87
N LEU A 927 -3.42 -21.34 -54.88
CA LEU A 927 -2.17 -20.78 -54.35
C LEU A 927 -1.24 -21.87 -53.83
N LEU A 928 -1.78 -22.82 -53.07
CA LEU A 928 -1.01 -23.94 -52.51
C LEU A 928 -0.41 -24.82 -53.61
N ALA A 929 -1.17 -25.11 -54.68
CA ALA A 929 -0.70 -25.92 -55.80
C ALA A 929 0.45 -25.23 -56.58
N VAL A 930 0.41 -23.91 -56.68
CA VAL A 930 1.49 -23.11 -57.30
C VAL A 930 2.72 -23.07 -56.40
N CYS A 931 2.57 -22.78 -55.10
CA CYS A 931 3.71 -22.71 -54.19
C CYS A 931 4.49 -24.01 -54.06
N ILE A 932 3.83 -25.18 -54.15
CA ILE A 932 4.51 -26.48 -54.09
C ILE A 932 5.38 -26.74 -55.34
N ARG A 933 5.04 -26.11 -56.48
CA ARG A 933 5.76 -26.29 -57.74
C ARG A 933 6.92 -25.30 -57.93
N LEU A 934 6.86 -24.14 -57.28
CA LEU A 934 7.86 -23.09 -57.46
C LEU A 934 9.11 -23.35 -56.62
N PRO A 935 10.29 -22.84 -57.04
CA PRO A 935 11.51 -22.91 -56.25
C PRO A 935 11.31 -22.30 -54.87
N TYR A 936 11.70 -23.04 -53.83
CA TYR A 936 11.50 -22.63 -52.44
C TYR A 936 12.30 -21.36 -52.10
N LEU A 937 11.64 -20.40 -51.46
CA LEU A 937 12.27 -19.24 -50.83
C LEU A 937 11.80 -19.14 -49.38
N TYR A 938 12.73 -18.94 -48.45
CA TYR A 938 12.42 -18.95 -47.00
C TYR A 938 11.76 -17.66 -46.49
N LEU A 939 11.85 -16.57 -47.25
CA LEU A 939 11.14 -15.32 -47.00
C LEU A 939 9.65 -15.52 -47.32
N GLU A 940 8.88 -15.80 -46.27
CA GLU A 940 7.51 -16.29 -46.36
C GLU A 940 6.53 -15.33 -47.02
N ASP A 941 6.59 -14.04 -46.67
CA ASP A 941 5.73 -13.02 -47.25
C ASP A 941 6.02 -12.78 -48.72
N VAL A 942 7.30 -12.71 -49.09
CA VAL A 942 7.76 -12.61 -50.48
C VAL A 942 7.35 -13.84 -51.29
N PHE A 943 7.59 -15.04 -50.76
CA PHE A 943 7.33 -16.28 -51.47
C PHE A 943 5.82 -16.52 -51.65
N VAL A 944 5.04 -16.49 -50.56
CA VAL A 944 3.63 -16.89 -50.56
C VAL A 944 2.73 -15.76 -51.07
N THR A 945 2.90 -14.52 -50.59
CA THR A 945 2.01 -13.40 -50.95
C THR A 945 2.51 -12.59 -52.15
N GLY A 946 3.77 -12.79 -52.56
CA GLY A 946 4.36 -12.20 -53.76
C GLY A 946 4.41 -13.21 -54.92
N ILE A 947 5.45 -14.04 -54.95
CA ILE A 947 5.78 -14.92 -56.09
C ILE A 947 4.63 -15.90 -56.39
N CYS A 948 4.17 -16.67 -55.40
CA CYS A 948 3.08 -17.62 -55.62
C CYS A 948 1.77 -16.93 -55.98
N ALA A 949 1.48 -15.79 -55.35
CA ALA A 949 0.24 -15.05 -55.57
C ALA A 949 0.19 -14.41 -56.96
N GLU A 950 1.33 -13.91 -57.46
CA GLU A 950 1.49 -13.40 -58.82
C GLU A 950 1.25 -14.49 -59.86
N GLU A 951 1.92 -15.64 -59.73
CA GLU A 951 1.72 -16.79 -60.61
C GLU A 951 0.28 -17.35 -60.54
N SER A 952 -0.35 -17.27 -59.37
CA SER A 952 -1.75 -17.66 -59.17
C SER A 952 -2.76 -16.60 -59.62
N ARG A 953 -2.31 -15.43 -60.09
CA ARG A 953 -3.15 -14.27 -60.45
C ARG A 953 -4.08 -13.81 -59.32
N ILE A 954 -3.63 -13.93 -58.08
CA ILE A 954 -4.35 -13.47 -56.89
C ILE A 954 -3.97 -12.00 -56.64
N ALA A 955 -4.98 -11.15 -56.45
CA ALA A 955 -4.79 -9.73 -56.21
C ALA A 955 -4.27 -9.47 -54.78
N ARG A 956 -3.26 -8.60 -54.67
CA ARG A 956 -2.76 -8.05 -53.40
C ARG A 956 -3.27 -6.62 -53.26
N LYS A 957 -3.86 -6.27 -52.12
CA LYS A 957 -4.46 -4.96 -51.87
C LYS A 957 -3.86 -4.31 -50.64
N HIS A 958 -3.48 -3.05 -50.78
CA HIS A 958 -3.03 -2.22 -49.68
C HIS A 958 -4.21 -1.87 -48.76
N HIS A 959 -4.00 -1.95 -47.45
CA HIS A 959 -4.91 -1.39 -46.46
C HIS A 959 -4.12 -0.63 -45.39
N SER A 960 -4.41 0.66 -45.21
CA SER A 960 -3.66 1.57 -44.34
C SER A 960 -3.70 1.18 -42.86
N GLY A 961 -4.75 0.47 -42.44
CA GLY A 961 -4.87 -0.08 -41.09
C GLY A 961 -3.86 -1.19 -40.74
N PHE A 962 -3.19 -1.82 -41.71
CA PHE A 962 -2.16 -2.82 -41.42
C PHE A 962 -0.79 -2.15 -41.36
N VAL A 963 -0.20 -2.10 -40.16
CA VAL A 963 1.08 -1.40 -39.91
C VAL A 963 2.14 -2.42 -39.51
N ASN A 964 3.25 -2.44 -40.25
CA ASN A 964 4.37 -3.37 -40.06
C ASN A 964 5.56 -2.77 -39.29
N MET A 965 5.37 -1.61 -38.66
CA MET A 965 6.39 -0.91 -37.88
C MET A 965 5.87 -0.59 -36.47
N PRO A 966 6.76 -0.43 -35.47
CA PRO A 966 6.36 0.00 -34.14
C PRO A 966 5.71 1.38 -34.17
N LEU A 967 4.56 1.52 -33.50
CA LEU A 967 3.93 2.83 -33.32
C LEU A 967 4.31 3.42 -31.97
N PRO A 968 4.78 4.69 -31.91
CA PRO A 968 4.89 5.42 -30.67
C PRO A 968 3.50 5.64 -30.06
N THR A 969 3.42 5.65 -28.73
CA THR A 969 2.16 5.62 -27.97
C THR A 969 1.34 6.91 -28.05
N GLY A 970 0.67 7.15 -29.18
CA GLY A 970 -0.39 8.15 -29.35
C GLY A 970 -1.78 7.52 -29.16
N ARG A 971 -2.56 7.98 -28.17
CA ARG A 971 -3.87 7.41 -27.80
C ARG A 971 -4.94 7.48 -28.91
N CYS A 972 -4.73 8.26 -29.97
CA CYS A 972 -5.67 8.38 -31.09
C CYS A 972 -5.29 7.52 -32.31
N SER A 973 -4.00 7.29 -32.58
CA SER A 973 -3.54 6.57 -33.78
C SER A 973 -3.85 5.07 -33.72
N ILE A 974 -3.82 4.47 -32.51
CA ILE A 974 -4.13 3.04 -32.30
C ILE A 974 -5.63 2.73 -32.52
N LEU A 975 -6.51 3.74 -32.41
CA LEU A 975 -7.94 3.56 -32.64
C LEU A 975 -8.31 3.42 -34.11
N GLN A 976 -7.42 3.78 -35.05
CA GLN A 976 -7.67 3.76 -36.50
C GLN A 976 -6.96 2.63 -37.25
N ILE A 977 -6.10 1.86 -36.58
CA ILE A 977 -5.33 0.76 -37.17
C ILE A 977 -6.00 -0.59 -36.92
N ILE A 978 -5.76 -1.55 -37.80
CA ILE A 978 -6.16 -2.96 -37.70
C ILE A 978 -5.04 -3.77 -37.03
N SER A 979 -3.77 -3.52 -37.36
CA SER A 979 -2.63 -4.22 -36.76
C SER A 979 -1.37 -3.35 -36.65
N VAL A 980 -0.53 -3.62 -35.64
CA VAL A 980 0.78 -2.98 -35.45
C VAL A 980 1.83 -3.93 -34.87
N HIS A 981 3.07 -3.81 -35.32
CA HIS A 981 4.23 -4.61 -34.92
C HIS A 981 5.02 -3.95 -33.78
N ARG A 982 4.98 -4.51 -32.56
CA ARG A 982 5.66 -4.05 -31.32
C ARG A 982 5.31 -2.62 -30.84
N VAL A 983 5.19 -2.43 -29.51
CA VAL A 983 4.86 -1.13 -28.89
C VAL A 983 5.91 -0.80 -27.82
N TYR A 984 6.73 0.24 -28.05
CA TYR A 984 7.84 0.63 -27.16
C TYR A 984 7.52 1.91 -26.38
N GLY A 985 8.13 2.07 -25.19
CA GLY A 985 7.98 3.26 -24.37
C GLY A 985 9.25 3.63 -23.60
N ARG A 986 9.98 4.65 -24.05
CA ARG A 986 10.35 5.84 -23.23
C ARG A 986 11.18 6.89 -23.98
N SER A 987 12.17 6.54 -24.81
CA SER A 987 13.08 7.55 -25.41
C SER A 987 12.45 8.39 -26.54
N MET A 988 11.80 7.78 -27.54
CA MET A 988 11.16 8.53 -28.65
C MET A 988 9.92 9.37 -28.25
N LYS A 989 9.39 9.15 -27.04
CA LYS A 989 8.17 9.81 -26.58
C LYS A 989 8.39 11.31 -26.37
N ASN A 990 9.53 11.70 -25.82
CA ASN A 990 9.88 13.10 -25.56
C ASN A 990 10.00 13.91 -26.86
N LEU A 991 10.69 13.40 -27.89
CA LEU A 991 10.83 14.11 -29.17
C LEU A 991 9.48 14.30 -29.88
N SER A 992 8.64 13.26 -29.88
CA SER A 992 7.29 13.36 -30.45
C SER A 992 6.38 14.35 -29.69
N ASP A 993 6.53 14.44 -28.36
CA ASP A 993 5.78 15.39 -27.53
C ASP A 993 6.26 16.83 -27.77
N LEU A 994 7.58 17.06 -27.93
CA LEU A 994 8.15 18.36 -28.29
C LEU A 994 7.62 18.82 -29.67
N ARG A 995 7.70 17.95 -30.69
CA ARG A 995 7.19 18.22 -32.06
C ARG A 995 5.70 18.57 -32.11
N ASN A 996 4.93 18.13 -31.13
CA ASN A 996 3.49 18.39 -31.04
C ASN A 996 3.14 19.56 -30.11
N THR A 997 4.12 20.16 -29.44
CA THR A 997 3.92 21.26 -28.48
C THR A 997 4.71 22.51 -28.91
N TRP A 998 5.63 22.99 -28.08
CA TRP A 998 6.28 24.29 -28.26
C TRP A 998 7.27 24.32 -29.42
N SER A 999 7.82 23.19 -29.87
CA SER A 999 8.74 23.19 -31.01
C SER A 999 8.01 23.23 -32.36
N LYS A 1000 6.72 22.86 -32.38
CA LYS A 1000 5.85 22.91 -33.57
C LYS A 1000 5.78 24.29 -34.23
N PRO A 1001 5.41 25.38 -33.53
CA PRO A 1001 5.35 26.71 -34.15
C PRO A 1001 6.72 27.20 -34.64
N LEU A 1002 7.81 26.82 -33.97
CA LEU A 1002 9.17 27.15 -34.41
C LEU A 1002 9.58 26.38 -35.67
N SER A 1003 9.10 25.14 -35.82
CA SER A 1003 9.39 24.30 -36.99
C SER A 1003 8.57 24.70 -38.23
N LEU A 1004 7.44 25.39 -38.03
CA LEU A 1004 6.54 25.84 -39.09
C LEU A 1004 6.80 27.28 -39.56
N SER A 1005 7.69 28.01 -38.90
CA SER A 1005 8.03 29.40 -39.24
C SER A 1005 9.19 29.44 -40.23
N ASP A 1006 9.07 30.27 -41.27
CA ASP A 1006 10.07 30.40 -42.34
C ASP A 1006 11.44 30.93 -41.85
N ASN A 1007 11.48 31.56 -40.68
CA ASN A 1007 12.67 32.18 -40.10
C ASN A 1007 13.33 31.35 -38.98
N THR A 1008 12.81 30.16 -38.68
CA THR A 1008 13.29 29.33 -37.57
C THR A 1008 13.39 27.86 -37.98
N SER A 1009 14.30 27.12 -37.36
CA SER A 1009 14.45 25.68 -37.60
C SER A 1009 14.74 24.97 -36.29
N VAL A 1010 14.10 23.82 -36.09
CA VAL A 1010 14.32 22.95 -34.92
C VAL A 1010 15.04 21.71 -35.39
N VAL A 1011 16.14 21.38 -34.70
CA VAL A 1011 16.97 20.21 -35.01
C VAL A 1011 17.30 19.47 -33.72
N PHE A 1012 17.11 18.16 -33.73
CA PHE A 1012 17.45 17.26 -32.63
C PHE A 1012 18.80 16.61 -32.88
N LEU A 1013 19.72 16.68 -31.91
CA LEU A 1013 21.08 16.16 -32.06
C LEU A 1013 21.31 14.97 -31.12
N THR A 1014 21.86 13.88 -31.65
CA THR A 1014 22.15 12.65 -30.87
C THR A 1014 23.40 11.93 -31.37
N GLY A 1015 24.06 11.20 -30.47
CA GLY A 1015 25.14 10.28 -30.76
C GLY A 1015 24.68 8.84 -30.98
N GLN A 1016 25.62 7.91 -31.10
CA GLN A 1016 25.36 6.48 -31.17
C GLN A 1016 25.20 5.89 -29.76
N SER A 1017 24.15 5.11 -29.57
CA SER A 1017 23.96 4.25 -28.42
C SER A 1017 24.85 3.01 -28.50
N LYS A 1018 25.18 2.41 -27.35
CA LYS A 1018 25.86 1.10 -27.29
C LYS A 1018 24.96 -0.06 -27.73
N GLU A 1019 23.66 0.19 -27.85
CA GLU A 1019 22.67 -0.80 -28.30
C GLU A 1019 22.33 -0.57 -29.77
N ASN A 1020 22.67 -1.53 -30.63
CA ASN A 1020 22.45 -1.44 -32.07
C ASN A 1020 20.97 -1.22 -32.44
N LEU A 1021 20.04 -1.79 -31.65
CA LEU A 1021 18.60 -1.61 -31.87
C LEU A 1021 18.15 -0.14 -31.68
N VAL A 1022 18.75 0.58 -30.72
CA VAL A 1022 18.45 2.00 -30.49
C VAL A 1022 19.01 2.86 -31.62
N ASN A 1023 20.19 2.50 -32.14
CA ASN A 1023 20.77 3.16 -33.31
C ASN A 1023 19.88 2.97 -34.55
N ASP A 1024 19.42 1.76 -34.81
CA ASP A 1024 18.52 1.46 -35.93
C ASP A 1024 17.22 2.27 -35.84
N GLU A 1025 16.65 2.43 -34.65
CA GLU A 1025 15.47 3.27 -34.39
C GLU A 1025 15.73 4.76 -34.65
N VAL A 1026 16.86 5.28 -34.17
CA VAL A 1026 17.27 6.69 -34.37
C VAL A 1026 17.56 6.99 -35.85
N PHE A 1027 18.22 6.08 -36.57
CA PHE A 1027 18.42 6.20 -38.02
C PHE A 1027 17.10 6.14 -38.79
N PHE A 1028 16.16 5.30 -38.33
CA PHE A 1028 14.84 5.21 -38.93
C PHE A 1028 14.01 6.50 -38.72
N GLU A 1029 14.01 7.06 -37.51
CA GLU A 1029 13.36 8.33 -37.21
C GLU A 1029 13.97 9.49 -37.99
N ALA A 1030 15.30 9.58 -38.05
CA ALA A 1030 16.02 10.61 -38.79
C ALA A 1030 15.67 10.62 -40.29
N ASN A 1031 15.47 9.43 -40.87
CA ASN A 1031 14.98 9.30 -42.25
C ASN A 1031 13.53 9.78 -42.45
N GLY A 1032 12.69 9.67 -41.41
CA GLY A 1032 11.28 10.02 -41.45
C GLY A 1032 10.99 11.50 -41.18
N THR A 1033 11.69 12.13 -40.24
CA THR A 1033 11.37 13.48 -39.76
C THR A 1033 12.25 14.57 -40.36
N ARG A 1034 13.43 14.23 -40.90
CA ARG A 1034 14.40 15.17 -41.49
C ARG A 1034 14.83 16.32 -40.58
N ASP A 1035 14.63 16.18 -39.28
CA ASP A 1035 14.94 17.18 -38.25
C ASP A 1035 16.00 16.68 -37.26
N MET A 1036 16.76 15.64 -37.62
CA MET A 1036 17.74 15.00 -36.75
C MET A 1036 19.16 15.07 -37.33
N VAL A 1037 20.13 15.35 -36.44
CA VAL A 1037 21.56 15.27 -36.72
C VAL A 1037 22.15 14.18 -35.84
N ILE A 1038 22.53 13.08 -36.48
CA ILE A 1038 23.21 11.96 -35.83
C ILE A 1038 24.71 12.17 -36.02
N VAL A 1039 25.44 12.22 -34.90
CA VAL A 1039 26.90 12.40 -34.93
C VAL A 1039 27.58 11.13 -34.45
N ASP A 1040 28.68 10.78 -35.09
CA ASP A 1040 29.45 9.57 -34.80
C ASP A 1040 30.28 9.73 -33.51
N PHE A 1041 29.60 9.60 -32.35
CA PHE A 1041 30.22 9.54 -31.03
C PHE A 1041 29.32 8.77 -30.05
N ASP A 1042 29.91 8.17 -29.02
CA ASP A 1042 29.15 7.45 -27.99
C ASP A 1042 28.29 8.40 -27.14
N GLU A 1043 26.98 8.21 -27.20
CA GLU A 1043 26.02 8.99 -26.42
C GLU A 1043 26.13 8.62 -24.92
N SER A 1044 26.61 9.56 -24.12
CA SER A 1044 26.69 9.41 -22.66
C SER A 1044 26.76 10.77 -21.97
N TYR A 1045 26.35 10.83 -20.70
CA TYR A 1045 26.40 12.07 -19.91
C TYR A 1045 27.83 12.63 -19.79
N ARG A 1046 28.85 11.76 -19.76
CA ARG A 1046 30.28 12.14 -19.73
C ARG A 1046 30.78 12.72 -21.05
N ASN A 1047 30.00 12.62 -22.14
CA ASN A 1047 30.33 13.12 -23.47
C ASN A 1047 29.50 14.36 -23.88
N LEU A 1048 28.75 14.98 -22.97
CA LEU A 1048 27.89 16.13 -23.30
C LEU A 1048 28.66 17.34 -23.86
N SER A 1049 29.83 17.66 -23.30
CA SER A 1049 30.68 18.72 -23.85
C SER A 1049 31.09 18.45 -25.29
N LEU A 1050 31.39 17.19 -25.62
CA LEU A 1050 31.70 16.78 -27.00
C LEU A 1050 30.47 16.95 -27.91
N LYS A 1051 29.30 16.52 -27.44
CA LYS A 1051 28.00 16.69 -28.13
C LYS A 1051 27.73 18.16 -28.48
N THR A 1052 27.91 19.09 -27.52
CA THR A 1052 27.75 20.53 -27.77
C THR A 1052 28.79 21.07 -28.74
N LEU A 1053 30.06 20.65 -28.65
CA LEU A 1053 31.07 21.12 -29.61
C LEU A 1053 30.75 20.68 -31.04
N LEU A 1054 30.23 19.47 -31.21
CA LEU A 1054 29.78 18.95 -32.49
C LEU A 1054 28.53 19.69 -32.99
N MET A 1055 27.59 20.02 -32.10
CA MET A 1055 26.45 20.89 -32.40
C MET A 1055 26.90 22.26 -32.90
N LEU A 1056 27.81 22.93 -32.16
CA LEU A 1056 28.33 24.25 -32.53
C LEU A 1056 29.10 24.22 -33.85
N ARG A 1057 29.86 23.14 -34.10
CA ARG A 1057 30.54 22.92 -35.38
C ARG A 1057 29.54 22.76 -36.52
N TRP A 1058 28.49 21.96 -36.32
CA TRP A 1058 27.43 21.78 -37.30
C TRP A 1058 26.71 23.10 -37.60
N VAL A 1059 26.38 23.90 -36.58
CA VAL A 1059 25.81 25.24 -36.78
C VAL A 1059 26.73 26.14 -37.60
N LYS A 1060 28.04 26.15 -37.30
CA LYS A 1060 29.00 26.96 -38.04
C LYS A 1060 29.05 26.57 -39.53
N ASP A 1061 29.01 25.26 -39.80
CA ASP A 1061 29.21 24.71 -41.14
C ASP A 1061 27.92 24.74 -41.99
N TYR A 1062 26.74 24.63 -41.37
CA TYR A 1062 25.45 24.46 -42.07
C TYR A 1062 24.38 25.53 -41.76
N CYS A 1063 24.55 26.34 -40.72
CA CYS A 1063 23.58 27.35 -40.28
C CYS A 1063 24.17 28.77 -40.20
N SER A 1064 25.05 29.13 -41.14
CA SER A 1064 25.78 30.41 -41.16
C SER A 1064 24.89 31.66 -41.24
N ASN A 1065 23.64 31.52 -41.69
CA ASN A 1065 22.67 32.60 -41.82
C ASN A 1065 21.80 32.81 -40.55
N ALA A 1066 21.88 31.91 -39.57
CA ALA A 1066 21.16 32.08 -38.32
C ALA A 1066 21.81 33.18 -37.47
N GLU A 1067 21.00 34.04 -36.84
CA GLU A 1067 21.52 35.07 -35.93
C GLU A 1067 21.77 34.53 -34.50
N PHE A 1068 20.94 33.57 -34.09
CA PHE A 1068 20.98 32.98 -32.74
C PHE A 1068 20.70 31.48 -32.77
N ILE A 1069 21.28 30.77 -31.81
CA ILE A 1069 21.00 29.36 -31.52
C ILE A 1069 20.47 29.24 -30.10
N LEU A 1070 19.28 28.67 -29.96
CA LEU A 1070 18.76 28.24 -28.67
C LEU A 1070 19.10 26.77 -28.47
N LYS A 1071 19.95 26.47 -27.47
CA LYS A 1071 20.16 25.09 -27.01
C LYS A 1071 19.15 24.79 -25.92
N VAL A 1072 18.49 23.64 -26.02
CA VAL A 1072 17.44 23.20 -25.08
C VAL A 1072 17.59 21.70 -24.82
N ASP A 1073 17.48 21.28 -23.56
CA ASP A 1073 17.37 19.85 -23.20
C ASP A 1073 15.97 19.30 -23.52
N ASP A 1074 15.85 17.99 -23.74
CA ASP A 1074 14.60 17.36 -24.17
C ASP A 1074 13.52 17.30 -23.06
N ASP A 1075 13.89 17.69 -21.84
CA ASP A 1075 13.05 17.77 -20.65
C ASP A 1075 12.73 19.22 -20.22
N VAL A 1076 12.86 20.18 -21.14
CA VAL A 1076 12.59 21.61 -20.91
C VAL A 1076 11.39 22.09 -21.73
N PHE A 1077 10.56 22.93 -21.09
CA PHE A 1077 9.49 23.66 -21.78
C PHE A 1077 9.97 25.05 -22.19
N ILE A 1078 9.66 25.47 -23.42
CA ILE A 1078 9.94 26.83 -23.92
C ILE A 1078 8.63 27.56 -24.19
N ASN A 1079 8.47 28.74 -23.57
CA ASN A 1079 7.41 29.67 -23.95
C ASN A 1079 7.86 30.47 -25.17
N VAL A 1080 7.48 29.99 -26.36
CA VAL A 1080 7.89 30.58 -27.65
C VAL A 1080 7.48 32.05 -27.77
N TYR A 1081 6.34 32.45 -27.21
CA TYR A 1081 5.89 33.84 -27.28
C TYR A 1081 6.83 34.78 -26.52
N ASN A 1082 7.20 34.42 -25.29
CA ASN A 1082 8.12 35.22 -24.49
C ASN A 1082 9.55 35.19 -25.06
N LEU A 1083 9.96 34.05 -25.64
CA LEU A 1083 11.24 33.94 -26.35
C LEU A 1083 11.31 34.89 -27.55
N MET A 1084 10.28 34.90 -28.41
CA MET A 1084 10.24 35.79 -29.57
C MET A 1084 10.13 37.26 -29.15
N GLU A 1085 9.37 37.56 -28.08
CA GLU A 1085 9.34 38.91 -27.51
C GLU A 1085 10.72 39.36 -27.01
N PHE A 1086 11.53 38.45 -26.46
CA PHE A 1086 12.89 38.75 -26.01
C PHE A 1086 13.86 38.97 -27.17
N ILE A 1087 13.83 38.11 -28.20
CA ILE A 1087 14.74 38.18 -29.35
C ILE A 1087 14.43 39.40 -30.24
N ASN A 1088 13.15 39.77 -30.40
CA ASN A 1088 12.73 40.88 -31.27
C ASN A 1088 12.94 42.28 -30.66
N ARG A 1089 13.58 42.42 -29.49
CA ARG A 1089 13.92 43.73 -28.91
C ARG A 1089 15.16 44.30 -29.58
N GLU A 1090 15.14 45.60 -29.88
CA GLU A 1090 16.21 46.32 -30.61
C GLU A 1090 17.60 46.29 -29.92
N GLU A 1091 17.70 45.85 -28.67
CA GLU A 1091 18.92 45.84 -27.84
C GLU A 1091 19.67 44.49 -27.83
N PHE A 1092 19.29 43.53 -28.67
CA PHE A 1092 19.87 42.18 -28.61
C PHE A 1092 21.28 42.08 -29.23
N ASN A 1093 22.26 41.58 -28.47
CA ASN A 1093 23.66 41.47 -28.89
C ASN A 1093 24.00 40.05 -29.37
N ASN A 1094 24.22 39.88 -30.67
CA ASN A 1094 24.65 38.61 -31.29
C ASN A 1094 26.10 38.18 -30.98
N SER A 1095 26.78 38.89 -30.09
CA SER A 1095 28.12 38.55 -29.61
C SER A 1095 28.14 38.14 -28.12
N ALA A 1096 27.01 37.69 -27.57
CA ALA A 1096 26.88 37.26 -26.17
C ALA A 1096 26.15 35.91 -26.02
N ILE A 1097 26.22 35.34 -24.82
CA ILE A 1097 25.47 34.15 -24.38
C ILE A 1097 24.44 34.58 -23.33
N TYR A 1098 23.18 34.23 -23.52
CA TYR A 1098 22.07 34.59 -22.63
C TYR A 1098 21.47 33.35 -21.96
N GLY A 1099 21.09 33.49 -20.69
CA GLY A 1099 20.31 32.49 -19.97
C GLY A 1099 20.41 32.69 -18.45
N ASN A 1100 20.27 31.62 -17.67
CA ASN A 1100 20.42 31.72 -16.23
C ASN A 1100 21.89 31.66 -15.80
N LEU A 1101 22.44 32.79 -15.33
CA LEU A 1101 23.84 32.93 -14.92
C LEU A 1101 24.13 32.22 -13.58
N GLY A 1102 25.06 31.26 -13.58
CA GLY A 1102 25.69 30.70 -12.39
C GLY A 1102 26.97 31.44 -12.02
N HIS A 1103 26.99 32.06 -10.84
CA HIS A 1103 28.14 32.84 -10.33
C HIS A 1103 28.77 32.16 -9.10
N LYS A 1104 30.08 31.93 -9.12
CA LYS A 1104 30.85 31.29 -8.02
C LYS A 1104 30.30 29.94 -7.57
N TRP A 1105 29.92 29.07 -8.50
CA TRP A 1105 29.47 27.72 -8.18
C TRP A 1105 30.67 26.82 -7.88
N PRO A 1106 30.68 26.07 -6.76
CA PRO A 1106 31.77 25.16 -6.44
C PRO A 1106 31.65 23.83 -7.23
N PRO A 1107 32.78 23.24 -7.65
CA PRO A 1107 32.79 21.88 -8.20
C PRO A 1107 32.29 20.86 -7.17
N ILE A 1108 31.36 19.99 -7.56
CA ILE A 1108 30.87 18.92 -6.70
C ILE A 1108 31.90 17.79 -6.69
N ARG A 1109 32.34 17.37 -5.50
CA ARG A 1109 33.39 16.35 -5.30
C ARG A 1109 32.87 15.00 -4.77
N ASN A 1110 31.56 14.82 -4.76
CA ASN A 1110 30.92 13.59 -4.26
C ASN A 1110 30.80 12.55 -5.39
N ASN A 1111 31.36 11.34 -5.19
CA ASN A 1111 31.32 10.22 -6.13
C ASN A 1111 29.91 9.75 -6.52
N ASP A 1112 28.89 10.03 -5.69
CA ASP A 1112 27.50 9.65 -5.98
C ASP A 1112 26.75 10.70 -6.83
N SER A 1113 27.39 11.84 -7.14
CA SER A 1113 26.79 12.90 -7.95
C SER A 1113 27.10 12.72 -9.44
N LYS A 1114 26.07 12.80 -10.29
CA LYS A 1114 26.26 12.86 -11.76
C LYS A 1114 27.08 14.07 -12.23
N TRP A 1115 27.19 15.10 -11.38
CA TRP A 1115 27.96 16.33 -11.63
C TRP A 1115 29.36 16.31 -11.01
N MET A 1116 29.84 15.15 -10.56
CA MET A 1116 31.13 15.05 -9.90
C MET A 1116 32.29 15.33 -10.86
N ALA A 1117 33.04 16.40 -10.57
CA ALA A 1117 34.32 16.70 -11.20
C ALA A 1117 35.46 16.37 -10.23
N THR A 1118 36.48 15.63 -10.68
CA THR A 1118 37.66 15.32 -9.86
C THR A 1118 38.61 16.52 -9.74
N MET A 1119 39.53 16.48 -8.77
CA MET A 1119 40.57 17.51 -8.65
C MET A 1119 41.50 17.56 -9.87
N GLU A 1120 41.66 16.43 -10.57
CA GLU A 1120 42.43 16.35 -11.82
C GLU A 1120 41.68 16.99 -13.00
N GLU A 1121 40.35 16.82 -13.04
CA GLU A 1121 39.50 17.40 -14.10
C GLU A 1121 39.33 18.92 -13.94
N TYR A 1122 39.28 19.43 -12.71
CA TYR A 1122 39.20 20.86 -12.42
C TYR A 1122 39.70 21.15 -11.00
N ASP A 1123 40.77 21.94 -10.87
CA ASP A 1123 41.51 22.14 -9.60
C ASP A 1123 41.12 23.42 -8.83
N LYS A 1124 40.37 24.34 -9.46
CA LYS A 1124 39.97 25.60 -8.84
C LYS A 1124 38.77 25.44 -7.88
N PRO A 1125 38.64 26.32 -6.87
CA PRO A 1125 37.57 26.24 -5.87
C PRO A 1125 36.19 26.61 -6.42
N PHE A 1126 36.12 27.38 -7.51
CA PHE A 1126 34.88 27.81 -8.15
C PHE A 1126 35.00 27.74 -9.66
N TYR A 1127 33.89 27.43 -10.33
CA TYR A 1127 33.76 27.59 -11.77
C TYR A 1127 33.73 29.07 -12.16
N PRO A 1128 34.21 29.43 -13.36
CA PRO A 1128 33.98 30.76 -13.92
C PRO A 1128 32.48 30.98 -14.13
N ASP A 1129 32.06 32.23 -14.29
CA ASP A 1129 30.66 32.51 -14.60
C ASP A 1129 30.23 31.76 -15.85
N PHE A 1130 29.11 31.03 -15.78
CA PHE A 1130 28.58 30.23 -16.87
C PHE A 1130 27.05 30.34 -16.92
N VAL A 1131 26.44 29.96 -18.03
CA VAL A 1131 24.98 29.92 -18.20
C VAL A 1131 24.51 28.48 -18.07
N THR A 1132 23.52 28.19 -17.23
CA THR A 1132 23.12 26.82 -16.90
C THR A 1132 22.60 26.01 -18.10
N GLY A 1133 22.91 24.71 -18.11
CA GLY A 1133 22.66 23.79 -19.22
C GLY A 1133 21.22 23.53 -19.72
N PRO A 1134 20.13 23.62 -18.92
CA PRO A 1134 18.80 23.24 -19.41
C PRO A 1134 18.32 24.02 -20.64
N ALA A 1135 18.57 25.34 -20.67
CA ALA A 1135 18.37 26.14 -21.87
C ALA A 1135 19.21 27.41 -21.84
N TYR A 1136 19.84 27.74 -22.98
CA TYR A 1136 20.58 28.99 -23.17
C TYR A 1136 20.59 29.40 -24.65
N LEU A 1137 20.77 30.70 -24.90
CA LEU A 1137 20.76 31.32 -26.22
C LEU A 1137 22.16 31.86 -26.56
N VAL A 1138 22.69 31.51 -27.73
CA VAL A 1138 24.05 31.85 -28.18
C VAL A 1138 23.96 32.66 -29.47
N GLY A 1139 24.63 33.81 -29.53
CA GLY A 1139 24.79 34.54 -30.79
C GLY A 1139 25.75 33.84 -31.75
N THR A 1140 25.43 33.77 -33.04
CA THR A 1140 26.25 32.97 -33.99
C THR A 1140 27.62 33.57 -34.28
N LYS A 1141 27.81 34.89 -34.10
CA LYS A 1141 29.11 35.57 -34.33
C LYS A 1141 30.23 35.08 -33.41
N ILE A 1142 29.90 34.56 -32.23
CA ILE A 1142 30.89 34.06 -31.27
C ILE A 1142 31.22 32.57 -31.43
N ILE A 1143 30.43 31.80 -32.20
CA ILE A 1143 30.59 30.33 -32.30
C ILE A 1143 31.97 29.95 -32.83
N ALA A 1144 32.46 30.61 -33.88
CA ALA A 1144 33.78 30.33 -34.43
C ALA A 1144 34.91 30.63 -33.43
N GLN A 1145 34.77 31.71 -32.65
CA GLN A 1145 35.74 32.08 -31.62
C GLN A 1145 35.72 31.10 -30.45
N LEU A 1146 34.53 30.65 -30.04
CA LEU A 1146 34.31 29.70 -28.96
C LEU A 1146 34.88 28.31 -29.31
N LEU A 1147 34.55 27.79 -30.50
CA LEU A 1147 35.09 26.52 -31.01
C LEU A 1147 36.62 26.52 -31.10
N SER A 1148 37.22 27.64 -31.56
CA SER A 1148 38.69 27.74 -31.70
C SER A 1148 39.47 27.58 -30.40
N VAL A 1149 38.80 27.79 -29.26
CA VAL A 1149 39.38 27.72 -27.92
C VAL A 1149 38.99 26.45 -27.19
N CYS A 1150 37.72 26.02 -27.27
CA CYS A 1150 37.30 24.82 -26.56
C CYS A 1150 38.09 23.57 -26.96
N VAL A 1151 38.46 23.44 -28.24
CA VAL A 1151 39.26 22.30 -28.72
C VAL A 1151 40.72 22.31 -28.24
N LYS A 1152 41.19 23.42 -27.66
CA LYS A 1152 42.57 23.60 -27.16
C LYS A 1152 42.67 23.54 -25.63
N LEU A 1153 41.54 23.56 -24.93
CA LEU A 1153 41.50 23.55 -23.47
C LEU A 1153 41.30 22.12 -22.95
N PRO A 1154 41.75 21.83 -21.71
CA PRO A 1154 41.50 20.54 -21.06
C PRO A 1154 40.00 20.24 -21.02
N TYR A 1155 39.62 19.04 -21.44
CA TYR A 1155 38.22 18.63 -21.52
C TYR A 1155 37.59 18.53 -20.13
N LEU A 1156 36.39 19.10 -19.99
CA LEU A 1156 35.52 18.90 -18.83
C LEU A 1156 34.14 18.49 -19.33
N PHE A 1157 33.56 17.42 -18.79
CA PHE A 1157 32.28 16.85 -19.28
C PHE A 1157 31.03 17.68 -18.92
N LEU A 1158 31.15 18.60 -17.97
CA LEU A 1158 30.10 19.55 -17.61
C LEU A 1158 30.01 20.63 -18.68
N GLU A 1159 29.11 20.41 -19.62
CA GLU A 1159 28.99 21.14 -20.87
C GLU A 1159 28.75 22.65 -20.71
N ASP A 1160 27.82 23.01 -19.83
CA ASP A 1160 27.49 24.40 -19.54
C ASP A 1160 28.67 25.15 -18.92
N VAL A 1161 29.33 24.53 -17.93
CA VAL A 1161 30.54 25.05 -17.29
C VAL A 1161 31.71 25.15 -18.28
N PHE A 1162 31.92 24.13 -19.10
CA PHE A 1162 33.05 24.07 -20.02
C PHE A 1162 32.89 25.07 -21.19
N VAL A 1163 31.76 24.98 -21.88
CA VAL A 1163 31.50 25.74 -23.12
C VAL A 1163 31.11 27.19 -22.81
N THR A 1164 30.11 27.42 -21.94
CA THR A 1164 29.61 28.78 -21.67
C THR A 1164 30.40 29.49 -20.56
N GLY A 1165 31.17 28.75 -19.76
CA GLY A 1165 32.05 29.28 -18.72
C GLY A 1165 33.50 29.38 -19.15
N ILE A 1166 34.23 28.26 -19.07
CA ILE A 1166 35.70 28.21 -19.24
C ILE A 1166 36.15 28.71 -20.62
N CYS A 1167 35.55 28.21 -21.71
CA CYS A 1167 35.89 28.66 -23.06
C CYS A 1167 35.52 30.13 -23.29
N ALA A 1168 34.33 30.53 -22.83
CA ALA A 1168 33.83 31.89 -23.02
C ALA A 1168 34.65 32.92 -22.22
N GLU A 1169 35.09 32.58 -21.01
CA GLU A 1169 35.97 33.40 -20.17
C GLU A 1169 37.30 33.66 -20.88
N LYS A 1170 37.90 32.61 -21.47
CA LYS A 1170 39.18 32.71 -22.18
C LYS A 1170 39.14 33.65 -23.38
N ARG A 1171 37.98 33.80 -24.03
CA ARG A 1171 37.74 34.75 -25.14
C ARG A 1171 37.05 36.05 -24.71
N LYS A 1172 36.81 36.26 -23.42
CA LYS A 1172 36.08 37.42 -22.87
C LYS A 1172 34.70 37.63 -23.51
N ILE A 1173 34.04 36.54 -23.91
CA ILE A 1173 32.67 36.58 -24.44
C ILE A 1173 31.72 36.94 -23.28
N PRO A 1174 30.78 37.90 -23.40
CA PRO A 1174 29.83 38.22 -22.36
C PRO A 1174 28.81 37.10 -22.10
N ARG A 1175 28.51 36.85 -20.82
CA ARG A 1175 27.40 35.99 -20.36
C ARG A 1175 26.38 36.88 -19.65
N LEU A 1176 25.15 36.90 -20.12
CA LEU A 1176 24.13 37.83 -19.66
C LEU A 1176 22.98 37.06 -18.99
N HIS A 1177 22.68 37.43 -17.76
CA HIS A 1177 21.57 36.84 -17.00
C HIS A 1177 20.22 37.32 -17.55
N HIS A 1178 19.29 36.39 -17.75
CA HIS A 1178 17.90 36.71 -18.03
C HIS A 1178 16.97 35.89 -17.12
N SER A 1179 16.16 36.58 -16.31
CA SER A 1179 15.30 35.98 -15.28
C SER A 1179 14.20 35.06 -15.82
N GLY A 1180 13.89 35.17 -17.12
CA GLY A 1180 12.99 34.26 -17.82
C GLY A 1180 13.55 32.85 -18.05
N PHE A 1181 14.87 32.64 -17.95
CA PHE A 1181 15.44 31.29 -18.05
C PHE A 1181 15.55 30.68 -16.66
N SER A 1182 14.96 29.50 -16.44
CA SER A 1182 14.98 28.85 -15.13
C SER A 1182 15.42 27.41 -15.18
N ASN A 1183 16.20 27.04 -14.17
CA ASN A 1183 16.66 25.69 -13.88
C ASN A 1183 15.87 25.02 -12.74
N MET A 1184 14.72 25.60 -12.33
CA MET A 1184 13.90 25.10 -11.24
C MET A 1184 12.66 24.34 -11.76
N PRO A 1185 12.22 23.27 -11.05
CA PRO A 1185 10.95 22.56 -11.27
C PRO A 1185 9.76 23.51 -11.43
N LEU A 1186 8.75 23.05 -12.17
CA LEU A 1186 7.50 23.80 -12.41
C LEU A 1186 6.96 24.42 -11.11
N PRO A 1187 6.82 25.75 -11.04
CA PRO A 1187 6.31 26.41 -9.85
C PRO A 1187 4.82 26.07 -9.62
N ILE A 1188 4.39 26.03 -8.36
CA ILE A 1188 3.00 25.71 -7.92
C ILE A 1188 1.98 26.78 -8.38
N ASP A 1189 2.47 27.94 -8.81
CA ASP A 1189 1.69 29.08 -9.29
C ASP A 1189 1.19 28.87 -10.74
N ARG A 1190 -0.09 29.16 -11.02
CA ARG A 1190 -0.69 29.01 -12.36
C ARG A 1190 -0.28 30.09 -13.35
N CYS A 1191 0.14 31.28 -12.90
CA CYS A 1191 0.50 32.41 -13.77
C CYS A 1191 2.00 32.55 -13.98
N LYS A 1192 2.83 32.14 -13.00
CA LYS A 1192 4.30 32.19 -13.11
C LYS A 1192 4.87 31.45 -14.34
N PRO A 1193 4.34 30.27 -14.75
CA PRO A 1193 4.71 29.59 -15.99
C PRO A 1193 4.56 30.44 -17.26
N LEU A 1194 3.57 31.33 -17.28
CA LEU A 1194 3.23 32.16 -18.44
C LEU A 1194 4.16 33.38 -18.58
N GLN A 1195 4.92 33.73 -17.52
CA GLN A 1195 5.78 34.91 -17.46
C GLN A 1195 7.27 34.60 -17.73
N MET A 1196 7.67 33.33 -17.85
CA MET A 1196 9.08 32.95 -18.07
C MET A 1196 9.28 32.38 -19.48
N ILE A 1197 10.54 32.25 -19.89
CA ILE A 1197 10.98 31.74 -21.20
C ILE A 1197 11.21 30.23 -21.14
N SER A 1198 11.84 29.70 -20.08
CA SER A 1198 12.12 28.27 -19.94
C SER A 1198 11.90 27.71 -18.54
N PHE A 1199 11.55 26.41 -18.47
CA PHE A 1199 11.36 25.64 -17.23
C PHE A 1199 11.90 24.21 -17.36
N HIS A 1200 12.48 23.70 -16.28
CA HIS A 1200 12.99 22.33 -16.15
C HIS A 1200 12.33 21.66 -14.94
N THR A 1201 12.01 20.38 -14.83
CA THR A 1201 11.89 19.27 -15.78
C THR A 1201 10.41 19.11 -16.17
N VAL A 1202 10.06 19.20 -17.46
CA VAL A 1202 8.68 19.15 -17.97
C VAL A 1202 8.55 18.05 -19.03
N LEU A 1203 7.78 16.99 -18.75
CA LEU A 1203 7.66 15.83 -19.65
C LEU A 1203 6.20 15.39 -19.86
N GLY A 1204 5.93 14.81 -21.03
CA GLY A 1204 4.67 14.12 -21.34
C GLY A 1204 3.43 15.01 -21.22
N LEU A 1205 2.40 14.52 -20.51
CA LEU A 1205 1.11 15.21 -20.41
C LEU A 1205 1.21 16.60 -19.77
N VAL A 1206 2.20 16.84 -18.90
CA VAL A 1206 2.42 18.16 -18.30
C VAL A 1206 2.88 19.17 -19.36
N LEU A 1207 3.75 18.75 -20.28
CA LEU A 1207 4.19 19.55 -21.44
C LEU A 1207 3.01 19.92 -22.34
N GLN A 1208 2.15 18.94 -22.63
CA GLN A 1208 0.94 19.13 -23.45
C GLN A 1208 -0.06 20.08 -22.78
N ASN A 1209 -0.37 19.88 -21.50
CA ASN A 1209 -1.31 20.74 -20.76
C ASN A 1209 -0.82 22.19 -20.65
N LEU A 1210 0.49 22.40 -20.47
CA LEU A 1210 1.07 23.76 -20.43
C LEU A 1210 1.02 24.43 -21.80
N TRP A 1211 1.29 23.66 -22.87
CA TRP A 1211 1.15 24.14 -24.24
C TRP A 1211 -0.31 24.52 -24.56
N GLU A 1212 -1.27 23.67 -24.19
CA GLU A 1212 -2.70 23.96 -24.33
C GLU A 1212 -3.13 25.20 -23.53
N SER A 1213 -2.57 25.38 -22.33
CA SER A 1213 -2.85 26.54 -21.47
C SER A 1213 -2.30 27.85 -22.05
N LEU A 1214 -1.22 27.82 -22.85
CA LEU A 1214 -0.74 28.98 -23.60
C LEU A 1214 -1.65 29.33 -24.79
N SER A 1215 -2.29 28.32 -25.39
CA SER A 1215 -3.23 28.53 -26.49
C SER A 1215 -4.61 29.03 -26.04
N ASP A 1216 -4.93 28.96 -24.74
CA ASP A 1216 -6.14 29.57 -24.17
C ASP A 1216 -5.94 31.09 -23.98
N SER A 1217 -6.47 31.85 -24.94
CA SER A 1217 -6.36 33.32 -24.98
C SER A 1217 -6.93 34.06 -23.75
N SER A 1218 -7.81 33.41 -22.97
CA SER A 1218 -8.45 34.01 -21.78
C SER A 1218 -7.52 33.96 -20.56
N LEU A 1219 -6.90 32.81 -20.32
CA LEU A 1219 -5.96 32.58 -19.22
C LEU A 1219 -4.64 33.33 -19.44
N TYR A 1220 -4.14 33.35 -20.68
CA TYR A 1220 -2.93 34.10 -21.04
C TYR A 1220 -3.10 35.61 -20.81
N LYS A 1221 -4.27 36.18 -21.10
CA LYS A 1221 -4.58 37.59 -20.82
C LYS A 1221 -4.71 37.87 -19.32
N PHE A 1222 -5.41 37.00 -18.58
CA PHE A 1222 -5.59 37.14 -17.13
C PHE A 1222 -4.24 37.23 -16.39
N CYS A 1223 -3.32 36.32 -16.68
CA CYS A 1223 -2.00 36.27 -16.02
C CYS A 1223 -0.99 37.34 -16.49
N LYS A 1224 -1.30 38.11 -17.54
CA LYS A 1224 -0.47 39.23 -18.03
C LYS A 1224 -0.92 40.59 -17.46
N ILE A 1225 -2.13 40.68 -16.89
CA ILE A 1225 -2.75 41.93 -16.42
C ILE A 1225 -2.51 42.21 -14.91
N GLU A 1226 -2.39 41.19 -14.07
CA GLU A 1226 -2.14 41.39 -12.62
C GLU A 1226 -0.64 41.29 -12.29
N LYS A 1227 -0.02 42.45 -12.03
CA LYS A 1227 1.22 42.51 -11.22
C LYS A 1227 0.84 42.23 -9.76
N PRO A 1228 1.56 41.38 -9.01
CA PRO A 1228 1.23 41.14 -7.61
C PRO A 1228 1.64 42.35 -6.78
N HIS A 1229 0.64 43.14 -6.37
CA HIS A 1229 0.75 44.02 -5.22
C HIS A 1229 0.68 43.16 -3.94
N TYR A 1230 1.71 43.29 -3.11
CA TYR A 1230 1.69 42.89 -1.70
C TYR A 1230 0.51 43.54 -0.98
N TYR A 1231 -0.29 42.78 -0.22
CA TYR A 1231 -1.02 43.31 0.94
C TYR A 1231 -1.18 42.27 2.07
N TYR A 1232 -0.85 42.72 3.27
CA TYR A 1232 -1.09 42.12 4.59
C TYR A 1232 -2.56 42.31 5.05
N SER A 1233 -2.97 41.51 6.06
CA SER A 1233 -4.17 41.61 6.96
C SER A 1233 -5.53 41.27 6.33
N ILE A 1234 -6.47 40.56 6.97
CA ILE A 1234 -6.86 40.39 8.40
C ILE A 1234 -7.05 38.91 8.77
#